data_AF-A0AAV3SIZ2-F1
#
_entry.id   AF-A0AAV3SIZ2-F1
#
_cell.length_a   1.000
_cell.length_b   1.000
_cell.length_c   1.000
_cell.angle_alpha   90.00
_cell.angle_beta   90.00
_cell.angle_gamma   90.00
#
_symmetry.space_group_name_H-M   'P 1'
#
loop_
_entity.id
_entity.type
_entity.pdbx_description
1 polymer ?
#
loop_
_entity_poly.entity_id
_entity_poly.type
_entity_poly.pdbx_seq_one_letter_code
_entity_poly.pdbx_strand_id
1 'polypeptide(L)'
;MSDLLSISGLRTQFATERGTVKAVDGLDLTVEAGETVGLVGESGSGKSVTALSAMGLVDDPGTVADGTVEFHDAELARSFADDYGGGVADPEAGTVDLTHAPEDAMRTVRGGEMSMIFQDPMTSLNPAVPVGEQVAESLRLHQYGGQKPDSWRNAVREILPKTGSEMDEAVLADTIEMLDEVGIPEPSARVDEYPHEFSGGMRQRVLIAIALACRPQLLIADEPTTALDVTIQAQILDLINDLQDEFGMSVLFITHDLGVVAETCDRVAVMYAGDIVEEGPVEEIFHNPSHPYTYTLLESIPREDADRLTPIEGNVPDLVDLPTGCSFAPRCPWAQPECREGEIPYLQHGPDETDHRSKCILESFDTDEYGTDEGVRATSDATPTRESATDPLVSVDGLEKHFSQADDLLDSWLGSGGQPVRAVDGVDFEVYEGETLGLVGESGCGKSTTGRSILRLLDPTDGRVVFAGEDLSELDTDGLRAKRREMQMIFQDPLSSLDPRMNVGATIAEPLKIHDLPDSGAGSTGQTRRERVEELMEAVGLDVSQLDRYPHELSGGQRQRVGIARALAVDPDFIVCDEPVSALDVSVQAQILNLLEDLQEEFGLTFLFIAHDLSVVRHICDRVAVMYLGEIVEVAGTQELFAEPKHPYTQALLSAIPEPDPTSDTDRVVLEGDVPSPIDPPSGCRFHTRCPSVIPPDELDVSQEAYREVMDYRQRVESESISVADVRADTGVERAETVAADGGTDVPTRAFWEQFFEHDDELDERSRSVIEDSFERIVADDWDGAADRLRERFESVCERDQPVLQDEAHPAACHLYEQPTDRQH
;
A
#
# COMPACT_ATOMS: atom_id res chain seq x y z
N MET A 1 23.95 16.30 -13.64
CA MET A 1 25.04 15.32 -13.50
C MET A 1 25.29 14.72 -14.88
N SER A 2 25.48 13.42 -15.08
CA SER A 2 25.37 12.80 -16.41
C SER A 2 24.12 11.94 -16.45
N ASP A 3 23.36 12.05 -17.54
CA ASP A 3 22.20 11.21 -17.81
C ASP A 3 22.60 9.73 -17.75
N LEU A 4 21.79 8.92 -17.08
CA LEU A 4 21.87 7.45 -17.10
C LEU A 4 20.89 6.88 -18.14
N LEU A 5 19.69 7.46 -18.19
CA LEU A 5 18.65 7.11 -19.17
C LEU A 5 18.18 8.39 -19.87
N SER A 6 18.10 8.36 -21.20
CA SER A 6 17.49 9.43 -22.00
C SER A 6 16.42 8.84 -22.92
N ILE A 7 15.19 9.28 -22.73
CA ILE A 7 14.03 8.98 -23.59
C ILE A 7 13.77 10.22 -24.44
N SER A 8 13.70 10.05 -25.76
CA SER A 8 13.48 11.16 -26.70
C SER A 8 12.36 10.84 -27.69
N GLY A 9 11.33 11.69 -27.71
CA GLY A 9 10.20 11.61 -28.64
C GLY A 9 9.46 10.28 -28.64
N LEU A 10 9.42 9.57 -27.51
CA LEU A 10 8.87 8.22 -27.40
C LEU A 10 7.38 8.20 -27.74
N ARG A 11 6.98 7.30 -28.64
CA ARG A 11 5.58 7.08 -29.02
C ARG A 11 5.22 5.61 -28.90
N THR A 12 4.24 5.30 -28.06
CA THR A 12 3.74 3.92 -27.88
C THR A 12 2.24 3.88 -28.16
N GLN A 13 1.85 2.95 -29.03
CA GLN A 13 0.49 2.88 -29.58
C GLN A 13 -0.07 1.46 -29.48
N PHE A 14 -1.38 1.36 -29.22
CA PHE A 14 -2.11 0.09 -29.17
C PHE A 14 -3.18 0.06 -30.25
N ALA A 15 -3.20 -1.00 -31.06
CA ALA A 15 -4.23 -1.20 -32.07
C ALA A 15 -5.50 -1.77 -31.42
N THR A 16 -6.61 -1.01 -31.45
CA THR A 16 -7.91 -1.46 -30.94
C THR A 16 -8.96 -1.46 -32.05
N GLU A 17 -10.11 -2.11 -31.83
CA GLU A 17 -11.23 -2.09 -32.79
C GLU A 17 -11.81 -0.67 -32.99
N ARG A 18 -11.65 0.21 -32.00
CA ARG A 18 -12.16 1.60 -32.02
C ARG A 18 -11.18 2.58 -32.66
N GLY A 19 -9.90 2.22 -32.79
CA GLY A 19 -8.84 3.05 -33.35
C GLY A 19 -7.49 2.78 -32.71
N THR A 20 -6.49 3.60 -33.05
CA THR A 20 -5.16 3.51 -32.46
C THR A 20 -5.11 4.34 -31.19
N VAL A 21 -5.00 3.69 -30.03
CA VAL A 21 -4.80 4.35 -28.74
C VAL A 21 -3.35 4.81 -28.68
N LYS A 22 -3.13 6.11 -28.46
CA LYS A 22 -1.80 6.67 -28.25
C LYS A 22 -1.53 6.77 -26.75
N ALA A 23 -0.90 5.73 -26.20
CA ALA A 23 -0.63 5.66 -24.77
C ALA A 23 0.53 6.57 -24.35
N VAL A 24 1.50 6.77 -25.24
CA VAL A 24 2.59 7.74 -25.10
C VAL A 24 2.74 8.45 -26.45
N ASP A 25 2.76 9.79 -26.50
CA ASP A 25 2.78 10.57 -27.76
C ASP A 25 3.83 11.69 -27.78
N GLY A 26 5.11 11.31 -27.89
CA GLY A 26 6.23 12.24 -28.04
C GLY A 26 6.87 12.64 -26.72
N LEU A 27 6.99 11.69 -25.80
CA LEU A 27 7.53 11.90 -24.46
C LEU A 27 9.05 12.02 -24.48
N ASP A 28 9.57 13.04 -23.81
CA ASP A 28 10.98 13.27 -23.54
C ASP A 28 11.19 13.20 -22.02
N LEU A 29 12.09 12.35 -21.54
CA LEU A 29 12.40 12.18 -20.11
C LEU A 29 13.86 11.77 -19.94
N THR A 30 14.54 12.38 -18.99
CA THR A 30 15.90 11.98 -18.59
C THR A 30 15.90 11.53 -17.15
N VAL A 31 16.81 10.62 -16.80
CA VAL A 31 17.11 10.24 -15.40
C VAL A 31 18.61 10.36 -15.22
N GLU A 32 19.06 11.18 -14.28
CA GLU A 32 20.48 11.35 -13.97
C GLU A 32 21.00 10.21 -13.07
N ALA A 33 22.30 9.92 -13.13
CA ALA A 33 22.93 8.93 -12.27
C ALA A 33 22.81 9.32 -10.78
N GLY A 34 22.23 8.44 -9.95
CA GLY A 34 21.95 8.65 -8.53
C GLY A 34 20.73 9.52 -8.21
N GLU A 35 19.97 9.96 -9.23
CA GLU A 35 18.75 10.77 -9.07
C GLU A 35 17.51 9.87 -8.90
N THR A 36 16.57 10.29 -8.05
CA THR A 36 15.22 9.75 -7.98
C THR A 36 14.23 10.67 -8.69
N VAL A 37 13.65 10.18 -9.79
CA VAL A 37 12.68 10.90 -10.62
C VAL A 37 11.29 10.30 -10.42
N GLY A 38 10.36 11.11 -9.93
CA GLY A 38 8.94 10.77 -9.81
C GLY A 38 8.20 10.97 -11.14
N LEU A 39 7.46 9.98 -11.62
CA LEU A 39 6.52 10.10 -12.75
C LEU A 39 5.09 9.95 -12.24
N VAL A 40 4.32 11.04 -12.27
CA VAL A 40 2.98 11.13 -11.66
C VAL A 40 1.91 11.54 -12.66
N GLY A 41 0.64 11.27 -12.35
CA GLY A 41 -0.50 11.64 -13.19
C GLY A 41 -1.72 10.74 -12.98
N GLU A 42 -2.88 11.16 -13.51
CA GLU A 42 -4.15 10.42 -13.45
C GLU A 42 -4.00 8.99 -14.01
N SER A 43 -4.89 8.08 -13.60
CA SER A 43 -4.89 6.71 -14.09
C SER A 43 -5.09 6.67 -15.61
N GLY A 44 -4.32 5.83 -16.30
CA GLY A 44 -4.35 5.75 -17.77
C GLY A 44 -3.66 6.89 -18.51
N SER A 45 -2.93 7.77 -17.82
CA SER A 45 -2.10 8.83 -18.45
C SER A 45 -0.92 8.31 -19.26
N GLY A 46 -0.49 7.06 -19.05
CA GLY A 46 0.60 6.41 -19.80
C GLY A 46 1.85 6.06 -18.98
N LYS A 47 1.87 6.31 -17.66
CA LYS A 47 3.05 6.14 -16.78
C LYS A 47 3.73 4.76 -16.89
N SER A 48 3.00 3.68 -16.58
CA SER A 48 3.50 2.30 -16.68
C SER A 48 3.87 1.92 -18.11
N VAL A 49 3.13 2.44 -19.11
CA VAL A 49 3.46 2.19 -20.52
C VAL A 49 4.79 2.83 -20.90
N THR A 50 5.14 4.00 -20.35
CA THR A 50 6.45 4.62 -20.54
C THR A 50 7.58 3.71 -20.03
N ALA A 51 7.46 3.17 -18.82
CA ALA A 51 8.40 2.21 -18.26
C ALA A 51 8.50 0.93 -19.09
N LEU A 52 7.37 0.30 -19.43
CA LEU A 52 7.33 -0.90 -20.27
C LEU A 52 7.93 -0.65 -21.65
N SER A 53 7.75 0.54 -22.22
CA SER A 53 8.33 0.93 -23.52
C SER A 53 9.84 1.08 -23.42
N ALA A 54 10.35 1.74 -22.38
CA ALA A 54 11.78 1.87 -22.13
C ALA A 54 12.44 0.50 -21.90
N MET A 55 11.75 -0.40 -21.20
CA MET A 55 12.19 -1.77 -20.98
C MET A 55 11.97 -2.67 -22.21
N GLY A 56 11.22 -2.25 -23.24
CA GLY A 56 10.85 -3.10 -24.38
C GLY A 56 9.92 -4.28 -24.03
N LEU A 57 9.11 -4.14 -22.98
CA LEU A 57 8.15 -5.12 -22.44
C LEU A 57 6.70 -4.83 -22.87
N VAL A 58 6.49 -3.98 -23.88
CA VAL A 58 5.15 -3.71 -24.41
C VAL A 58 4.61 -4.95 -25.12
N ASP A 59 3.56 -5.54 -24.56
CA ASP A 59 2.89 -6.71 -25.12
C ASP A 59 1.98 -6.36 -26.32
N ASP A 60 1.78 -7.34 -27.21
CA ASP A 60 0.76 -7.28 -28.27
C ASP A 60 -0.63 -6.98 -27.69
N PRO A 61 -1.42 -6.04 -28.26
CA PRO A 61 -1.27 -5.40 -29.57
C PRO A 61 -0.52 -4.04 -29.55
N GLY A 62 0.26 -3.77 -28.50
CA GLY A 62 1.06 -2.54 -28.35
C GLY A 62 2.34 -2.56 -29.16
N THR A 63 2.78 -1.39 -29.63
CA THR A 63 4.06 -1.21 -30.33
C THR A 63 4.66 0.15 -30.02
N VAL A 64 5.98 0.20 -29.83
CA VAL A 64 6.76 1.45 -29.88
C VAL A 64 6.84 1.88 -31.35
N ALA A 65 6.15 2.98 -31.67
CA ALA A 65 5.95 3.46 -33.04
C ALA A 65 7.04 4.44 -33.50
N ASP A 66 7.62 5.21 -32.57
CA ASP A 66 8.68 6.19 -32.83
C ASP A 66 9.43 6.53 -31.53
N GLY A 67 10.54 7.26 -31.67
CA GLY A 67 11.38 7.72 -30.56
C GLY A 67 12.60 6.84 -30.29
N THR A 68 13.40 7.24 -29.31
CA THR A 68 14.67 6.58 -28.94
C THR A 68 14.79 6.53 -27.42
N VAL A 69 15.38 5.44 -26.93
CA VAL A 69 15.65 5.19 -25.51
C VAL A 69 17.14 4.83 -25.44
N GLU A 70 17.93 5.73 -24.91
CA GLU A 70 19.38 5.57 -24.78
C GLU A 70 19.75 5.32 -23.32
N PHE A 71 20.55 4.28 -23.09
CA PHE A 71 21.17 3.98 -21.80
C PHE A 71 22.65 4.36 -21.85
N HIS A 72 23.11 5.12 -20.85
CA HIS A 72 24.45 5.71 -20.81
C HIS A 72 25.36 4.89 -19.90
N ASP A 73 26.07 3.94 -20.50
CA ASP A 73 27.14 3.21 -19.82
C ASP A 73 28.29 2.96 -20.80
N ALA A 74 29.46 3.52 -20.46
CA ALA A 74 30.63 3.47 -21.33
C ALA A 74 31.27 2.09 -21.45
N GLU A 75 31.05 1.17 -20.50
CA GLU A 75 31.53 -0.20 -20.54
C GLU A 75 30.57 -1.08 -21.35
N LEU A 76 29.28 -0.99 -21.07
CA LEU A 76 28.20 -1.64 -21.80
C LEU A 76 28.23 -1.25 -23.27
N ALA A 77 28.35 0.04 -23.60
CA ALA A 77 28.42 0.53 -24.97
C ALA A 77 29.61 -0.05 -25.75
N ARG A 78 30.78 -0.22 -25.10
CA ARG A 78 31.93 -0.89 -25.73
C ARG A 78 31.68 -2.37 -25.97
N SER A 79 31.12 -3.07 -24.98
CA SER A 79 30.81 -4.49 -25.10
C SER A 79 29.77 -4.75 -26.21
N PHE A 80 28.71 -3.94 -26.27
CA PHE A 80 27.65 -4.07 -27.27
C PHE A 80 28.14 -3.67 -28.67
N ALA A 81 29.03 -2.69 -28.78
CA ALA A 81 29.66 -2.35 -30.05
C ALA A 81 30.49 -3.51 -30.62
N ASP A 82 31.13 -4.31 -29.76
CA ASP A 82 31.89 -5.50 -30.16
C ASP A 82 30.98 -6.68 -30.56
N ASP A 83 29.88 -6.91 -29.83
CA ASP A 83 28.99 -8.07 -30.02
C ASP A 83 27.89 -7.86 -31.07
N TYR A 84 27.34 -6.64 -31.16
CA TYR A 84 26.19 -6.30 -32.01
C TYR A 84 26.49 -5.28 -33.11
N GLY A 85 27.61 -4.54 -32.99
CA GLY A 85 28.04 -3.51 -33.94
C GLY A 85 27.47 -2.11 -33.65
N GLY A 86 28.02 -1.10 -34.33
CA GLY A 86 27.74 0.33 -34.04
C GLY A 86 26.36 0.87 -34.43
N GLY A 87 25.37 0.00 -34.65
CA GLY A 87 23.96 0.40 -34.83
C GLY A 87 23.13 0.29 -33.54
N VAL A 88 23.67 -0.39 -32.52
CA VAL A 88 23.01 -0.61 -31.21
C VAL A 88 23.74 0.17 -30.10
N ALA A 89 25.03 0.46 -30.26
CA ALA A 89 25.81 1.21 -29.28
C ALA A 89 26.78 2.18 -29.95
N ASP A 90 26.97 3.34 -29.32
CA ASP A 90 28.00 4.32 -29.65
C ASP A 90 29.06 4.32 -28.53
N PRO A 91 30.22 3.67 -28.72
CA PRO A 91 31.27 3.61 -27.70
C PRO A 91 32.04 4.92 -27.53
N GLU A 92 31.92 5.88 -28.45
CA GLU A 92 32.51 7.22 -28.29
C GLU A 92 31.61 8.12 -27.44
N ALA A 93 30.29 8.02 -27.62
CA ALA A 93 29.30 8.70 -26.80
C ALA A 93 29.07 7.99 -25.44
N GLY A 94 29.35 6.69 -25.37
CA GLY A 94 29.08 5.85 -24.19
C GLY A 94 27.62 5.45 -24.06
N THR A 95 26.89 5.34 -25.18
CA THR A 95 25.44 5.12 -25.19
C THR A 95 25.05 3.80 -25.87
N VAL A 96 23.92 3.24 -25.44
CA VAL A 96 23.27 2.06 -26.03
C VAL A 96 21.83 2.42 -26.37
N ASP A 97 21.45 2.27 -27.65
CA ASP A 97 20.05 2.44 -28.09
C ASP A 97 19.27 1.15 -27.81
N LEU A 98 18.40 1.21 -26.80
CA LEU A 98 17.55 0.09 -26.36
C LEU A 98 16.35 -0.14 -27.28
N THR A 99 15.91 0.86 -28.05
CA THR A 99 14.70 0.72 -28.90
C THR A 99 14.87 -0.26 -30.04
N HIS A 100 16.11 -0.37 -30.54
CA HIS A 100 16.47 -1.27 -31.64
C HIS A 100 17.41 -2.40 -31.21
N ALA A 101 17.69 -2.53 -29.91
CA ALA A 101 18.54 -3.59 -29.38
C ALA A 101 17.88 -4.96 -29.62
N PRO A 102 18.65 -5.96 -30.08
CA PRO A 102 18.13 -7.31 -30.23
C PRO A 102 17.80 -7.92 -28.86
N GLU A 103 16.89 -8.90 -28.84
CA GLU A 103 16.37 -9.49 -27.60
C GLU A 103 17.46 -10.06 -26.67
N ASP A 104 18.57 -10.57 -27.20
CA ASP A 104 19.69 -11.04 -26.39
C ASP A 104 20.50 -9.91 -25.74
N ALA A 105 20.59 -8.75 -26.41
CA ALA A 105 21.15 -7.53 -25.83
C ALA A 105 20.22 -6.98 -24.75
N MET A 106 18.91 -6.89 -25.03
CA MET A 106 17.89 -6.45 -24.06
C MET A 106 17.87 -7.32 -22.81
N ARG A 107 18.10 -8.64 -22.93
CA ARG A 107 18.25 -9.54 -21.77
C ARG A 107 19.49 -9.27 -20.92
N THR A 108 20.53 -8.65 -21.46
CA THR A 108 21.70 -8.27 -20.65
C THR A 108 21.37 -7.03 -19.83
N VAL A 109 20.60 -6.11 -20.42
CA VAL A 109 20.16 -4.87 -19.75
C VAL A 109 19.08 -5.15 -18.71
N ARG A 110 18.02 -5.88 -19.08
CA ARG A 110 16.91 -6.24 -18.17
C ARG A 110 17.38 -7.20 -17.09
N GLY A 111 17.09 -6.88 -15.83
CA GLY A 111 17.48 -7.69 -14.68
C GLY A 111 18.98 -7.67 -14.37
N GLY A 112 19.78 -6.93 -15.15
CA GLY A 112 21.20 -6.67 -14.89
C GLY A 112 21.41 -5.19 -14.60
N GLU A 113 21.43 -4.36 -15.65
CA GLU A 113 21.66 -2.91 -15.56
C GLU A 113 20.38 -2.11 -15.22
N MET A 114 19.22 -2.61 -15.67
CA MET A 114 17.90 -2.03 -15.42
C MET A 114 16.96 -3.10 -14.86
N SER A 115 16.30 -2.82 -13.75
CA SER A 115 15.28 -3.69 -13.16
C SER A 115 13.98 -2.96 -12.92
N MET A 116 12.89 -3.72 -12.76
CA MET A 116 11.56 -3.17 -12.51
C MET A 116 10.87 -3.91 -11.36
N ILE A 117 10.28 -3.16 -10.44
CA ILE A 117 9.29 -3.64 -9.47
C ILE A 117 7.91 -3.44 -10.12
N PHE A 118 7.15 -4.53 -10.28
CA PHE A 118 5.82 -4.51 -10.89
C PHE A 118 4.74 -4.19 -9.85
N GLN A 119 3.61 -3.61 -10.30
CA GLN A 119 2.50 -3.05 -9.48
C GLN A 119 1.78 -4.04 -8.53
N ASP A 120 2.04 -5.36 -8.57
CA ASP A 120 1.34 -6.32 -7.70
C ASP A 120 2.17 -7.60 -7.39
N PRO A 121 2.55 -7.83 -6.10
CA PRO A 121 3.19 -9.06 -5.63
C PRO A 121 2.45 -10.35 -5.94
N MET A 122 1.13 -10.34 -5.85
CA MET A 122 0.31 -11.55 -5.95
C MET A 122 0.30 -12.14 -7.35
N THR A 123 0.41 -11.29 -8.36
CA THR A 123 0.47 -11.71 -9.77
C THR A 123 1.90 -11.89 -10.26
N SER A 124 2.88 -11.28 -9.58
CA SER A 124 4.29 -11.32 -9.98
C SER A 124 5.06 -12.51 -9.41
N LEU A 125 4.77 -12.96 -8.18
CA LEU A 125 5.44 -14.13 -7.58
C LEU A 125 4.80 -15.45 -8.02
N ASN A 126 5.63 -16.46 -8.27
CA ASN A 126 5.15 -17.80 -8.57
C ASN A 126 4.84 -18.57 -7.26
N PRO A 127 3.56 -18.88 -6.95
CA PRO A 127 3.19 -19.49 -5.68
C PRO A 127 3.68 -20.95 -5.52
N ALA A 128 4.15 -21.57 -6.60
CA ALA A 128 4.63 -22.95 -6.62
C ALA A 128 6.15 -23.08 -6.49
N VAL A 129 6.88 -21.98 -6.41
CA VAL A 129 8.35 -21.94 -6.34
C VAL A 129 8.77 -21.27 -5.01
N PRO A 130 9.78 -21.79 -4.30
CA PRO A 130 10.31 -21.14 -3.10
C PRO A 130 10.79 -19.72 -3.38
N VAL A 131 10.73 -18.86 -2.37
CA VAL A 131 11.17 -17.47 -2.42
C VAL A 131 12.64 -17.36 -2.82
N GLY A 132 13.51 -18.13 -2.16
CA GLY A 132 14.94 -18.11 -2.43
C GLY A 132 15.29 -18.58 -3.85
N GLU A 133 14.55 -19.54 -4.40
CA GLU A 133 14.81 -20.00 -5.77
C GLU A 133 14.43 -18.95 -6.82
N GLN A 134 13.43 -18.11 -6.54
CA GLN A 134 13.04 -16.99 -7.42
C GLN A 134 14.09 -15.87 -7.41
N VAL A 135 14.65 -15.53 -6.25
CA VAL A 135 15.77 -14.57 -6.13
C VAL A 135 17.05 -15.13 -6.77
N ALA A 136 17.36 -16.41 -6.49
CA ALA A 136 18.52 -17.10 -7.04
C ALA A 136 18.46 -17.25 -8.57
N GLU A 137 17.27 -17.25 -9.18
CA GLU A 137 17.10 -17.29 -10.64
C GLU A 137 17.77 -16.09 -11.30
N SER A 138 17.49 -14.86 -10.81
CA SER A 138 18.11 -13.62 -11.31
C SER A 138 19.64 -13.67 -11.20
N LEU A 139 20.16 -14.05 -10.03
CA LEU A 139 21.60 -14.17 -9.79
C LEU A 139 22.28 -15.17 -10.74
N ARG A 140 21.65 -16.34 -10.96
CA ARG A 140 22.19 -17.37 -11.85
C ARG A 140 22.21 -16.92 -13.30
N LEU A 141 21.18 -16.21 -13.75
CA LEU A 141 21.04 -15.76 -15.14
C LEU A 141 22.04 -14.63 -15.46
N HIS A 142 22.20 -13.66 -14.56
CA HIS A 142 22.90 -12.42 -14.87
C HIS A 142 24.31 -12.31 -14.26
N GLN A 143 24.52 -12.74 -13.01
CA GLN A 143 25.83 -12.59 -12.35
C GLN A 143 26.73 -13.83 -12.46
N TYR A 144 26.18 -15.03 -12.25
CA TYR A 144 26.97 -16.27 -12.18
C TYR A 144 27.15 -16.99 -13.53
N GLY A 145 26.67 -16.38 -14.63
CA GLY A 145 26.91 -16.87 -16.00
C GLY A 145 26.22 -18.19 -16.34
N GLY A 146 25.00 -18.39 -15.84
CA GLY A 146 24.20 -19.60 -15.98
C GLY A 146 23.29 -19.66 -17.22
N GLN A 147 23.90 -19.91 -18.38
CA GLN A 147 23.33 -20.61 -19.56
C GLN A 147 22.60 -19.81 -20.67
N LYS A 148 23.00 -20.13 -21.91
CA LYS A 148 22.22 -19.94 -23.14
C LYS A 148 20.92 -20.78 -23.10
N PRO A 149 19.73 -20.24 -23.43
CA PRO A 149 18.51 -21.03 -23.44
C PRO A 149 18.30 -21.84 -24.75
N ASP A 150 17.33 -22.75 -24.68
CA ASP A 150 16.74 -23.60 -25.74
C ASP A 150 17.33 -24.99 -25.98
N SER A 151 17.36 -25.82 -24.93
CA SER A 151 17.21 -27.27 -25.15
C SER A 151 16.31 -27.91 -24.11
N TRP A 152 15.38 -28.76 -24.58
CA TRP A 152 14.56 -29.72 -23.80
C TRP A 152 15.34 -30.43 -22.67
N ARG A 153 16.67 -30.57 -22.80
CA ARG A 153 17.53 -31.17 -21.77
C ARG A 153 17.73 -30.31 -20.52
N ASN A 154 17.60 -28.99 -20.60
CA ASN A 154 17.78 -28.09 -19.46
C ASN A 154 16.51 -28.04 -18.59
N ALA A 155 15.32 -27.99 -19.21
CA ALA A 155 14.04 -28.16 -18.51
C ALA A 155 13.93 -29.52 -17.78
N VAL A 156 14.52 -30.59 -18.33
CA VAL A 156 14.57 -31.91 -17.66
C VAL A 156 15.59 -31.95 -16.51
N ARG A 157 16.54 -31.00 -16.47
CA ARG A 157 17.59 -30.92 -15.44
C ARG A 157 17.19 -30.04 -14.25
N GLU A 158 16.29 -29.08 -14.44
CA GLU A 158 15.58 -28.37 -13.36
C GLU A 158 14.76 -29.33 -12.49
N ILE A 159 14.26 -30.43 -13.05
CA ILE A 159 13.43 -31.43 -12.35
C ILE A 159 14.28 -32.44 -11.53
N LEU A 160 15.62 -32.42 -11.64
CA LEU A 160 16.51 -33.38 -10.97
C LEU A 160 17.22 -32.74 -9.76
N PRO A 161 17.32 -33.42 -8.60
CA PRO A 161 17.99 -32.86 -7.42
C PRO A 161 19.47 -32.66 -7.71
N LYS A 162 19.97 -31.42 -7.56
CA LYS A 162 21.36 -31.06 -7.82
C LYS A 162 22.26 -31.47 -6.64
N THR A 163 23.39 -32.11 -6.98
CA THR A 163 24.54 -32.32 -6.08
C THR A 163 25.31 -31.00 -5.96
N GLY A 164 25.43 -30.48 -4.72
CA GLY A 164 26.06 -29.19 -4.38
C GLY A 164 27.39 -28.93 -5.08
N SER A 165 27.41 -27.86 -5.88
CA SER A 165 28.59 -27.27 -6.49
C SER A 165 28.95 -25.97 -5.77
N GLU A 166 30.23 -25.55 -5.78
CA GLU A 166 30.69 -24.27 -5.17
C GLU A 166 29.89 -23.05 -5.67
N MET A 167 29.35 -23.12 -6.90
CA MET A 167 28.52 -22.07 -7.47
C MET A 167 27.11 -22.03 -6.88
N ASP A 168 26.54 -23.19 -6.51
CA ASP A 168 25.24 -23.23 -5.83
C ASP A 168 25.35 -22.70 -4.39
N GLU A 169 26.50 -22.89 -3.74
CA GLU A 169 26.79 -22.33 -2.41
C GLU A 169 26.96 -20.79 -2.46
N ALA A 170 27.68 -20.26 -3.46
CA ALA A 170 27.84 -18.82 -3.65
C ALA A 170 26.50 -18.12 -3.97
N VAL A 171 25.70 -18.67 -4.88
CA VAL A 171 24.37 -18.13 -5.19
C VAL A 171 23.45 -18.15 -3.96
N LEU A 172 23.51 -19.21 -3.16
CA LEU A 172 22.71 -19.29 -1.94
C LEU A 172 23.15 -18.23 -0.91
N ALA A 173 24.45 -18.02 -0.74
CA ALA A 173 24.96 -16.98 0.14
C ALA A 173 24.50 -15.59 -0.29
N ASP A 174 24.66 -15.23 -1.56
CA ASP A 174 24.20 -13.95 -2.10
C ASP A 174 22.66 -13.80 -2.05
N THR A 175 21.92 -14.90 -2.19
CA THR A 175 20.46 -14.90 -2.03
C THR A 175 20.07 -14.57 -0.60
N ILE A 176 20.76 -15.17 0.38
CA ILE A 176 20.52 -14.91 1.80
C ILE A 176 20.92 -13.48 2.15
N GLU A 177 22.06 -12.99 1.65
CA GLU A 177 22.50 -11.59 1.80
C GLU A 177 21.46 -10.63 1.24
N MET A 178 20.98 -10.85 0.00
CA MET A 178 19.95 -10.00 -0.61
C MET A 178 18.62 -10.04 0.16
N LEU A 179 18.23 -11.20 0.70
CA LEU A 179 17.03 -11.30 1.55
C LEU A 179 17.21 -10.54 2.87
N ASP A 180 18.42 -10.55 3.44
CA ASP A 180 18.78 -9.78 4.64
C ASP A 180 18.74 -8.27 4.36
N GLU A 181 19.36 -7.82 3.26
CA GLU A 181 19.40 -6.43 2.81
C GLU A 181 17.98 -5.85 2.62
N VAL A 182 17.03 -6.64 2.11
CA VAL A 182 15.62 -6.19 1.99
C VAL A 182 14.81 -6.32 3.29
N GLY A 183 15.44 -6.73 4.39
CA GLY A 183 14.83 -6.85 5.71
C GLY A 183 13.90 -8.06 5.88
N ILE A 184 14.14 -9.17 5.18
CA ILE A 184 13.47 -10.44 5.50
C ILE A 184 14.11 -11.00 6.78
N PRO A 185 13.34 -11.21 7.86
CA PRO A 185 13.89 -11.76 9.09
C PRO A 185 14.38 -13.20 8.86
N GLU A 186 15.51 -13.56 9.47
CA GLU A 186 16.11 -14.91 9.41
C GLU A 186 16.12 -15.50 7.99
N PRO A 187 16.78 -14.82 7.04
CA PRO A 187 16.70 -15.17 5.63
C PRO A 187 17.20 -16.60 5.36
N SER A 188 18.15 -17.09 6.17
CA SER A 188 18.68 -18.46 6.11
C SER A 188 17.61 -19.53 6.40
N ALA A 189 16.63 -19.25 7.25
CA ALA A 189 15.54 -20.17 7.58
C ALA A 189 14.38 -20.08 6.58
N ARG A 190 14.11 -18.87 6.06
CA ARG A 190 12.96 -18.58 5.19
C ARG A 190 13.21 -18.76 3.69
N VAL A 191 14.47 -18.96 3.27
CA VAL A 191 14.84 -19.11 1.85
C VAL A 191 14.08 -20.22 1.11
N ASP A 192 13.68 -21.29 1.82
CA ASP A 192 12.96 -22.44 1.28
C ASP A 192 11.42 -22.33 1.39
N GLU A 193 10.90 -21.26 1.99
CA GLU A 193 9.46 -21.01 2.14
C GLU A 193 8.82 -20.50 0.84
N TYR A 194 7.51 -20.66 0.73
CA TYR A 194 6.73 -20.27 -0.44
C TYR A 194 6.06 -18.90 -0.26
N PRO A 195 5.74 -18.18 -1.37
CA PRO A 195 5.11 -16.88 -1.28
C PRO A 195 3.83 -16.83 -0.43
N HIS A 196 3.04 -17.90 -0.42
CA HIS A 196 1.79 -17.94 0.35
C HIS A 196 2.00 -18.05 1.87
N GLU A 197 3.20 -18.37 2.32
CA GLU A 197 3.62 -18.42 3.72
C GLU A 197 4.11 -17.05 4.23
N PHE A 198 4.38 -16.11 3.31
CA PHE A 198 4.86 -14.75 3.60
C PHE A 198 3.70 -13.77 3.82
N SER A 199 3.94 -12.75 4.65
CA SER A 199 3.06 -11.57 4.79
C SER A 199 3.01 -10.75 3.49
N GLY A 200 2.05 -9.83 3.35
CA GLY A 200 1.99 -8.94 2.18
C GLY A 200 3.26 -8.09 2.03
N GLY A 201 3.75 -7.50 3.13
CA GLY A 201 5.00 -6.74 3.16
C GLY A 201 6.22 -7.60 2.86
N MET A 202 6.31 -8.81 3.40
CA MET A 202 7.40 -9.74 3.06
C MET A 202 7.39 -10.12 1.57
N ARG A 203 6.22 -10.33 0.95
CA ARG A 203 6.13 -10.59 -0.50
C ARG A 203 6.62 -9.39 -1.33
N GLN A 204 6.32 -8.17 -0.88
CA GLN A 204 6.84 -6.96 -1.51
C GLN A 204 8.38 -6.90 -1.40
N ARG A 205 8.93 -7.15 -0.20
CA ARG A 205 10.39 -7.21 0.04
C ARG A 205 11.06 -8.26 -0.86
N VAL A 206 10.42 -9.42 -1.06
CA VAL A 206 10.91 -10.44 -2.00
C VAL A 206 10.91 -9.94 -3.44
N LEU A 207 9.89 -9.22 -3.90
CA LEU A 207 9.92 -8.62 -5.24
C LEU A 207 11.07 -7.61 -5.39
N ILE A 208 11.29 -6.79 -4.36
CA ILE A 208 12.41 -5.85 -4.31
C ILE A 208 13.74 -6.62 -4.37
N ALA A 209 13.88 -7.70 -3.61
CA ALA A 209 15.06 -8.58 -3.66
C ALA A 209 15.29 -9.17 -5.05
N ILE A 210 14.24 -9.59 -5.76
CA ILE A 210 14.35 -10.09 -7.15
C ILE A 210 14.85 -8.99 -8.09
N ALA A 211 14.33 -7.76 -7.95
CA ALA A 211 14.71 -6.62 -8.77
C ALA A 211 16.15 -6.15 -8.48
N LEU A 212 16.57 -6.21 -7.22
CA LEU A 212 17.87 -5.74 -6.74
C LEU A 212 18.94 -6.81 -6.65
N ALA A 213 18.59 -8.09 -6.87
CA ALA A 213 19.52 -9.22 -6.88
C ALA A 213 20.80 -8.93 -7.67
N CYS A 214 20.67 -8.25 -8.81
CA CYS A 214 21.79 -7.93 -9.68
C CYS A 214 22.44 -6.56 -9.43
N ARG A 215 21.95 -5.79 -8.44
CA ARG A 215 22.34 -4.42 -8.10
C ARG A 215 22.34 -3.51 -9.34
N PRO A 216 21.15 -3.25 -9.92
CA PRO A 216 21.01 -2.49 -11.17
C PRO A 216 21.42 -1.03 -10.99
N GLN A 217 21.85 -0.38 -12.08
CA GLN A 217 22.12 1.06 -12.09
C GLN A 217 20.81 1.87 -12.10
N LEU A 218 19.75 1.32 -12.69
CA LEU A 218 18.41 1.94 -12.72
C LEU A 218 17.34 0.98 -12.20
N LEU A 219 16.63 1.42 -11.17
CA LEU A 219 15.43 0.77 -10.66
C LEU A 219 14.19 1.52 -11.15
N ILE A 220 13.28 0.83 -11.84
CA ILE A 220 11.94 1.34 -12.15
C ILE A 220 10.98 0.79 -11.11
N ALA A 221 10.44 1.64 -10.25
CA ALA A 221 9.48 1.24 -9.24
C ALA A 221 8.07 1.65 -9.70
N ASP A 222 7.30 0.69 -10.24
CA ASP A 222 5.93 0.97 -10.72
C ASP A 222 4.90 0.66 -9.64
N GLU A 223 4.38 1.71 -9.02
CA GLU A 223 3.47 1.70 -7.88
C GLU A 223 3.88 0.67 -6.81
N PRO A 224 5.12 0.75 -6.29
CA PRO A 224 5.70 -0.29 -5.42
C PRO A 224 5.00 -0.41 -4.06
N THR A 225 4.17 0.56 -3.70
CA THR A 225 3.47 0.62 -2.41
C THR A 225 1.95 0.44 -2.54
N THR A 226 1.44 0.20 -3.75
CA THR A 226 0.00 0.00 -3.96
C THR A 226 -0.49 -1.23 -3.17
N ALA A 227 -1.67 -1.08 -2.54
CA ALA A 227 -2.33 -2.10 -1.73
C ALA A 227 -1.58 -2.53 -0.44
N LEU A 228 -0.58 -1.75 -0.01
CA LEU A 228 0.05 -1.88 1.30
C LEU A 228 -0.60 -0.90 2.30
N ASP A 229 -0.55 -1.22 3.59
CA ASP A 229 -0.92 -0.25 4.62
C ASP A 229 0.17 0.83 4.79
N VAL A 230 -0.20 1.94 5.41
CA VAL A 230 0.69 3.11 5.57
C VAL A 230 2.01 2.81 6.28
N THR A 231 2.04 1.85 7.21
CA THR A 231 3.27 1.51 7.93
C THR A 231 4.21 0.69 7.07
N ILE A 232 3.69 -0.31 6.36
CA ILE A 232 4.47 -1.12 5.42
C ILE A 232 4.90 -0.27 4.23
N GLN A 233 4.05 0.62 3.73
CA GLN A 233 4.42 1.60 2.70
C GLN A 233 5.63 2.42 3.13
N ALA A 234 5.60 3.05 4.30
CA ALA A 234 6.73 3.83 4.81
C ALA A 234 8.02 3.00 4.88
N GLN A 235 7.96 1.79 5.46
CA GLN A 235 9.10 0.88 5.52
C GLN A 235 9.68 0.50 4.14
N ILE A 236 8.82 0.33 3.13
CA ILE A 236 9.27 -0.02 1.77
C ILE A 236 9.91 1.19 1.09
N LEU A 237 9.40 2.40 1.33
CA LEU A 237 10.01 3.63 0.82
C LEU A 237 11.38 3.88 1.45
N ASP A 238 11.48 3.75 2.78
CA ASP A 238 12.74 3.86 3.52
C ASP A 238 13.76 2.82 2.99
N LEU A 239 13.30 1.57 2.79
CA LEU A 239 14.15 0.52 2.21
C LEU A 239 14.68 0.89 0.82
N ILE A 240 13.84 1.42 -0.07
CA ILE A 240 14.27 1.81 -1.43
C ILE A 240 15.29 2.96 -1.35
N ASN A 241 15.08 3.92 -0.45
CA ASN A 241 15.99 5.05 -0.24
C ASN A 241 17.35 4.59 0.32
N ASP A 242 17.34 3.73 1.34
CA ASP A 242 18.56 3.18 1.94
C ASP A 242 19.38 2.39 0.90
N LEU A 243 18.71 1.54 0.11
CA LEU A 243 19.37 0.77 -0.95
C LEU A 243 19.83 1.67 -2.10
N GLN A 244 19.12 2.77 -2.38
CA GLN A 244 19.56 3.76 -3.36
C GLN A 244 20.88 4.39 -2.93
N ASP A 245 20.97 4.83 -1.68
CA ASP A 245 22.18 5.43 -1.11
C ASP A 245 23.33 4.43 -1.03
N GLU A 246 23.05 3.18 -0.66
CA GLU A 246 24.04 2.12 -0.53
C GLU A 246 24.63 1.70 -1.89
N PHE A 247 23.79 1.45 -2.89
CA PHE A 247 24.22 0.98 -4.21
C PHE A 247 24.52 2.12 -5.20
N GLY A 248 24.13 3.35 -4.88
CA GLY A 248 24.27 4.51 -5.77
C GLY A 248 23.44 4.38 -7.04
N MET A 249 22.29 3.70 -6.96
CA MET A 249 21.39 3.51 -8.12
C MET A 249 20.54 4.75 -8.38
N SER A 250 20.05 4.89 -9.62
CA SER A 250 18.98 5.85 -9.93
C SER A 250 17.62 5.16 -9.80
N VAL A 251 16.59 5.93 -9.46
CA VAL A 251 15.22 5.40 -9.33
C VAL A 251 14.27 6.19 -10.21
N LEU A 252 13.52 5.49 -11.08
CA LEU A 252 12.33 6.03 -11.73
C LEU A 252 11.11 5.56 -10.93
N PHE A 253 10.57 6.46 -10.11
CA PHE A 253 9.47 6.16 -9.20
C PHE A 253 8.13 6.52 -9.84
N ILE A 254 7.32 5.53 -10.20
CA ILE A 254 5.99 5.75 -10.79
C ILE A 254 4.96 5.58 -9.68
N THR A 255 4.20 6.63 -9.41
CA THR A 255 3.13 6.61 -8.40
C THR A 255 2.00 7.55 -8.78
N HIS A 256 0.85 7.37 -8.14
CA HIS A 256 -0.25 8.34 -8.15
C HIS A 256 -0.34 9.13 -6.83
N ASP A 257 0.43 8.75 -5.81
CA ASP A 257 0.51 9.43 -4.52
C ASP A 257 1.57 10.54 -4.57
N LEU A 258 1.12 11.79 -4.51
CA LEU A 258 1.99 12.97 -4.52
C LEU A 258 2.69 13.17 -3.16
N GLY A 259 2.17 12.67 -2.04
CA GLY A 259 2.87 12.71 -0.76
C GLY A 259 4.15 11.87 -0.80
N VAL A 260 4.08 10.68 -1.40
CA VAL A 260 5.27 9.83 -1.62
C VAL A 260 6.31 10.53 -2.50
N VAL A 261 5.87 11.25 -3.55
CA VAL A 261 6.80 12.00 -4.40
C VAL A 261 7.44 13.18 -3.68
N ALA A 262 6.68 13.89 -2.85
CA ALA A 262 7.19 15.00 -2.05
C ALA A 262 8.36 14.58 -1.16
N GLU A 263 8.31 13.35 -0.65
CA GLU A 263 9.27 12.83 0.31
C GLU A 263 10.44 12.04 -0.32
N THR A 264 10.20 11.33 -1.42
CA THR A 264 11.15 10.34 -1.95
C THR A 264 11.93 10.85 -3.18
N CYS A 265 11.39 11.82 -3.93
CA CYS A 265 11.93 12.19 -5.24
C CYS A 265 12.70 13.52 -5.22
N ASP A 266 13.79 13.58 -5.98
CA ASP A 266 14.51 14.84 -6.23
C ASP A 266 13.77 15.72 -7.26
N ARG A 267 13.21 15.06 -8.28
CA ARG A 267 12.56 15.69 -9.42
C ARG A 267 11.26 14.99 -9.76
N VAL A 268 10.27 15.74 -10.24
CA VAL A 268 8.98 15.18 -10.67
C VAL A 268 8.67 15.55 -12.11
N ALA A 269 8.15 14.58 -12.86
CA ALA A 269 7.56 14.72 -14.17
C ALA A 269 6.07 14.39 -14.10
N VAL A 270 5.23 15.38 -14.41
CA VAL A 270 3.77 15.26 -14.37
C VAL A 270 3.25 14.92 -15.76
N MET A 271 2.63 13.74 -15.89
CA MET A 271 2.15 13.17 -17.14
C MET A 271 0.63 13.32 -17.28
N TYR A 272 0.18 13.76 -18.45
CA TYR A 272 -1.23 13.85 -18.81
C TYR A 272 -1.48 13.42 -20.25
N ALA A 273 -2.38 12.46 -20.44
CA ALA A 273 -2.82 11.97 -21.76
C ALA A 273 -1.68 11.61 -22.73
N GLY A 274 -0.66 10.89 -22.25
CA GLY A 274 0.45 10.39 -23.06
C GLY A 274 1.66 11.30 -23.16
N ASP A 275 1.65 12.47 -22.49
CA ASP A 275 2.69 13.49 -22.61
C ASP A 275 3.07 14.07 -21.24
N ILE A 276 4.32 14.51 -21.07
CA ILE A 276 4.77 15.24 -19.88
C ILE A 276 4.36 16.71 -20.06
N VAL A 277 3.53 17.20 -19.14
CA VAL A 277 3.01 18.57 -19.19
C VAL A 277 3.77 19.53 -18.29
N GLU A 278 4.47 19.02 -17.28
CA GLU A 278 5.29 19.81 -16.37
C GLU A 278 6.37 18.94 -15.74
N GLU A 279 7.56 19.50 -15.56
CA GLU A 279 8.72 18.80 -15.01
C GLU A 279 9.63 19.80 -14.29
N GLY A 280 10.15 19.41 -13.13
CA GLY A 280 11.10 20.22 -12.37
C GLY A 280 11.38 19.65 -10.98
N PRO A 281 12.29 20.27 -10.20
CA PRO A 281 12.58 19.85 -8.84
C PRO A 281 11.31 19.77 -7.99
N VAL A 282 11.20 18.75 -7.15
CA VAL A 282 9.98 18.50 -6.36
C VAL A 282 9.58 19.73 -5.53
N GLU A 283 10.53 20.33 -4.81
CA GLU A 283 10.28 21.56 -4.04
C GLU A 283 9.69 22.71 -4.88
N GLU A 284 10.15 22.90 -6.11
CA GLU A 284 9.66 23.98 -6.97
C GLU A 284 8.28 23.67 -7.52
N ILE A 285 8.00 22.43 -7.92
CA ILE A 285 6.70 22.03 -8.46
C ILE A 285 5.60 22.08 -7.40
N PHE A 286 5.89 21.65 -6.17
CA PHE A 286 4.91 21.65 -5.08
C PHE A 286 4.58 23.06 -4.59
N HIS A 287 5.54 23.99 -4.63
CA HIS A 287 5.32 25.37 -4.21
C HIS A 287 4.85 26.30 -5.34
N ASN A 288 5.33 26.11 -6.56
CA ASN A 288 5.11 27.00 -7.70
C ASN A 288 4.61 26.25 -8.95
N PRO A 289 3.53 25.44 -8.86
CA PRO A 289 3.02 24.69 -10.02
C PRO A 289 2.62 25.66 -11.14
N SER A 290 3.21 25.47 -12.30
CA SER A 290 3.10 26.38 -13.46
C SER A 290 2.20 25.84 -14.57
N HIS A 291 1.84 24.56 -14.56
CA HIS A 291 0.79 24.03 -15.40
C HIS A 291 -0.54 23.90 -14.62
N PRO A 292 -1.67 24.39 -15.17
CA PRO A 292 -2.98 24.26 -14.55
C PRO A 292 -3.32 22.86 -14.06
N TYR A 293 -3.03 21.83 -14.86
CA TYR A 293 -3.25 20.43 -14.47
C TYR A 293 -2.56 20.07 -13.14
N THR A 294 -1.26 20.37 -13.03
CA THR A 294 -0.45 20.09 -11.84
C THR A 294 -1.00 20.81 -10.61
N TYR A 295 -1.33 22.10 -10.76
CA TYR A 295 -1.98 22.86 -9.70
C TYR A 295 -3.28 22.20 -9.25
N THR A 296 -4.17 21.84 -10.17
CA THR A 296 -5.44 21.20 -9.83
C THR A 296 -5.28 19.80 -9.22
N LEU A 297 -4.21 19.09 -9.58
CA LEU A 297 -3.89 17.78 -9.02
C LEU A 297 -3.43 17.91 -7.56
N LEU A 298 -2.57 18.90 -7.26
CA LEU A 298 -2.14 19.23 -5.90
C LEU A 298 -3.31 19.71 -5.01
N GLU A 299 -4.22 20.50 -5.58
CA GLU A 299 -5.44 20.96 -4.88
C GLU A 299 -6.50 19.85 -4.67
N SER A 300 -6.34 18.70 -5.32
CA SER A 300 -7.20 17.53 -5.10
C SER A 300 -6.74 16.69 -3.89
N ILE A 301 -5.54 16.92 -3.35
CA ILE A 301 -5.01 16.19 -2.19
C ILE A 301 -5.75 16.65 -0.93
N PRO A 302 -6.26 15.74 -0.08
CA PRO A 302 -6.83 16.12 1.23
C PRO A 302 -5.81 16.85 2.10
N ARG A 303 -6.14 18.09 2.51
CA ARG A 303 -5.34 18.94 3.41
C ARG A 303 -6.15 19.34 4.63
N GLU A 304 -5.48 19.68 5.73
CA GLU A 304 -6.12 20.03 7.01
C GLU A 304 -7.08 21.23 6.92
N ASP A 305 -6.75 22.21 6.08
CA ASP A 305 -7.43 23.51 6.00
C ASP A 305 -8.57 23.55 4.96
N ALA A 306 -8.84 22.45 4.25
CA ALA A 306 -9.81 22.41 3.17
C ALA A 306 -11.14 21.77 3.62
N ASP A 307 -12.19 22.59 3.74
CA ASP A 307 -13.56 22.14 4.06
C ASP A 307 -14.14 21.22 2.97
N ARG A 308 -13.73 21.39 1.71
CA ARG A 308 -14.20 20.58 0.57
C ARG A 308 -13.10 20.47 -0.48
N LEU A 309 -12.92 19.29 -1.05
CA LEU A 309 -11.88 19.07 -2.06
C LEU A 309 -12.28 19.70 -3.39
N THR A 310 -11.30 20.19 -4.15
CA THR A 310 -11.53 20.76 -5.50
C THR A 310 -11.00 19.80 -6.56
N PRO A 311 -11.79 18.80 -6.99
CA PRO A 311 -11.33 17.81 -7.96
C PRO A 311 -11.22 18.38 -9.38
N ILE A 312 -10.47 17.68 -10.22
CA ILE A 312 -10.39 17.98 -11.65
C ILE A 312 -11.66 17.48 -12.35
N GLU A 313 -12.52 18.39 -12.79
CA GLU A 313 -13.78 18.05 -13.45
C GLU A 313 -13.60 17.32 -14.78
N GLY A 314 -14.60 16.50 -15.13
CA GLY A 314 -14.63 15.75 -16.39
C GLY A 314 -13.79 14.47 -16.37
N ASN A 315 -13.56 13.89 -17.55
CA ASN A 315 -12.75 12.69 -17.73
C ASN A 315 -11.52 13.00 -18.58
N VAL A 316 -10.44 12.25 -18.39
CA VAL A 316 -9.30 12.25 -19.31
C VAL A 316 -9.80 12.03 -20.75
N PRO A 317 -9.32 12.82 -21.74
CA PRO A 317 -9.69 12.67 -23.14
C PRO A 317 -9.47 11.25 -23.67
N ASP A 318 -10.24 10.87 -24.70
CA ASP A 318 -10.03 9.61 -25.39
C ASP A 318 -8.67 9.64 -26.10
N LEU A 319 -7.78 8.72 -25.71
CA LEU A 319 -6.42 8.59 -26.26
C LEU A 319 -6.41 8.15 -27.74
N VAL A 320 -7.55 7.77 -28.31
CA VAL A 320 -7.70 7.53 -29.76
C VAL A 320 -7.80 8.85 -30.52
N ASP A 321 -8.56 9.81 -30.00
CA ASP A 321 -8.90 11.08 -30.64
C ASP A 321 -8.48 12.26 -29.75
N LEU A 322 -7.17 12.40 -29.51
CA LEU A 322 -6.62 13.50 -28.73
C LEU A 322 -6.93 14.87 -29.36
N PRO A 323 -7.28 15.89 -28.56
CA PRO A 323 -7.56 17.22 -29.06
C PRO A 323 -6.30 17.88 -29.65
N THR A 324 -6.48 18.85 -30.55
CA THR A 324 -5.39 19.68 -31.04
C THR A 324 -4.99 20.73 -30.00
N GLY A 325 -3.70 21.07 -29.89
CA GLY A 325 -3.20 21.98 -28.86
C GLY A 325 -2.85 21.25 -27.56
N CYS A 326 -3.14 21.90 -26.43
CA CYS A 326 -2.98 21.34 -25.09
C CYS A 326 -4.05 20.27 -24.83
N SER A 327 -3.60 19.05 -24.49
CA SER A 327 -4.50 17.93 -24.15
C SER A 327 -5.42 18.23 -22.96
N PHE A 328 -5.01 19.12 -22.05
CA PHE A 328 -5.79 19.52 -20.87
C PHE A 328 -6.77 20.68 -21.14
N ALA A 329 -6.67 21.37 -22.28
CA ALA A 329 -7.54 22.52 -22.61
C ALA A 329 -9.07 22.27 -22.49
N PRO A 330 -9.62 21.05 -22.69
CA PRO A 330 -11.04 20.79 -22.46
C PRO A 330 -11.47 20.84 -20.98
N ARG A 331 -10.56 20.59 -20.05
CA ARG A 331 -10.78 20.56 -18.59
C ARG A 331 -10.14 21.74 -17.85
N CYS A 332 -9.26 22.49 -18.52
CA CYS A 332 -8.57 23.63 -17.94
C CYS A 332 -9.52 24.82 -17.74
N PRO A 333 -9.72 25.30 -16.49
CA PRO A 333 -10.54 26.48 -16.20
C PRO A 333 -10.01 27.76 -16.85
N TRP A 334 -8.69 27.84 -17.04
CA TRP A 334 -7.99 28.99 -17.63
C TRP A 334 -7.73 28.84 -19.15
N ALA A 335 -8.39 27.90 -19.82
CA ALA A 335 -8.15 27.63 -21.24
C ALA A 335 -8.45 28.86 -22.12
N GLN A 336 -7.46 29.30 -22.89
CA GLN A 336 -7.60 30.33 -23.93
C GLN A 336 -7.80 29.68 -25.32
N PRO A 337 -8.33 30.40 -26.32
CA PRO A 337 -8.46 29.89 -27.68
C PRO A 337 -7.16 29.31 -28.25
N GLU A 338 -6.04 29.96 -27.95
CA GLU A 338 -4.68 29.57 -28.35
C GLU A 338 -4.27 28.20 -27.78
N CYS A 339 -4.81 27.78 -26.64
CA CYS A 339 -4.55 26.46 -26.07
C CYS A 339 -5.07 25.32 -26.95
N ARG A 340 -5.94 25.60 -27.94
CA ARG A 340 -6.61 24.58 -28.78
C ARG A 340 -6.00 24.46 -30.18
N GLU A 341 -4.91 25.18 -30.43
CA GLU A 341 -4.27 25.28 -31.74
C GLU A 341 -2.78 24.93 -31.66
N GLY A 342 -2.28 24.15 -32.61
CA GLY A 342 -0.85 23.88 -32.76
C GLY A 342 -0.27 22.92 -31.72
N GLU A 343 1.05 22.96 -31.58
CA GLU A 343 1.83 22.25 -30.55
C GLU A 343 2.21 23.26 -29.46
N ILE A 344 2.08 22.86 -28.19
CA ILE A 344 2.41 23.72 -27.07
C ILE A 344 3.87 23.47 -26.67
N PRO A 345 4.78 24.45 -26.86
CA PRO A 345 6.17 24.28 -26.48
C PRO A 345 6.34 24.35 -24.97
N TYR A 346 7.46 23.82 -24.47
CA TYR A 346 7.90 24.06 -23.11
C TYR A 346 8.23 25.54 -22.89
N LEU A 347 7.69 26.11 -21.81
CA LEU A 347 8.14 27.37 -21.22
C LEU A 347 8.97 27.06 -19.98
N GLN A 348 10.03 27.84 -19.75
CA GLN A 348 10.84 27.77 -18.54
C GLN A 348 10.18 28.60 -17.44
N HIS A 349 10.18 28.07 -16.22
CA HIS A 349 9.67 28.66 -15.00
C HIS A 349 10.77 28.65 -13.92
N GLY A 350 10.50 29.31 -12.80
CA GLY A 350 11.44 29.44 -11.69
C GLY A 350 12.65 30.36 -11.98
N PRO A 351 13.64 30.40 -11.07
CA PRO A 351 14.91 31.10 -11.25
C PRO A 351 15.73 30.56 -12.44
N ASP A 352 16.62 31.38 -13.03
CA ASP A 352 17.45 31.00 -14.19
C ASP A 352 18.32 29.72 -13.98
N GLU A 353 18.54 29.31 -12.73
CA GLU A 353 19.36 28.14 -12.35
C GLU A 353 18.51 26.87 -12.08
N THR A 354 17.18 26.98 -12.10
CA THR A 354 16.25 25.89 -11.78
C THR A 354 15.68 25.32 -13.07
N ASP A 355 15.81 24.01 -13.28
CA ASP A 355 15.26 23.33 -14.45
C ASP A 355 13.78 22.98 -14.27
N HIS A 356 12.92 24.00 -14.28
CA HIS A 356 11.47 23.86 -14.22
C HIS A 356 10.84 24.28 -15.54
N ARG A 357 10.11 23.38 -16.18
CA ARG A 357 9.46 23.63 -17.47
C ARG A 357 8.02 23.12 -17.51
N SER A 358 7.15 23.81 -18.25
CA SER A 358 5.77 23.38 -18.46
C SER A 358 5.29 23.57 -19.89
N LYS A 359 4.40 22.69 -20.38
CA LYS A 359 3.67 22.84 -21.66
C LYS A 359 2.40 23.66 -21.47
N CYS A 360 2.55 24.86 -20.90
CA CYS A 360 1.48 25.84 -20.81
C CYS A 360 1.83 27.08 -21.64
N ILE A 361 0.81 27.75 -22.19
CA ILE A 361 1.01 29.07 -22.82
C ILE A 361 0.96 30.22 -21.79
N LEU A 362 0.49 29.93 -20.57
CA LEU A 362 0.35 30.91 -19.50
C LEU A 362 1.67 30.97 -18.73
N GLU A 363 2.20 32.18 -18.53
CA GLU A 363 3.35 32.40 -17.62
C GLU A 363 2.92 32.32 -16.14
N SER A 364 1.65 32.61 -15.88
CA SER A 364 0.99 32.51 -14.57
C SER A 364 -0.52 32.51 -14.79
N PHE A 365 -1.28 31.92 -13.87
CA PHE A 365 -2.74 31.98 -13.84
C PHE A 365 -3.23 32.39 -12.45
N ASP A 366 -4.45 32.95 -12.40
CA ASP A 366 -5.05 33.38 -11.14
C ASP A 366 -5.62 32.16 -10.42
N THR A 367 -4.90 31.68 -9.40
CA THR A 367 -5.28 30.54 -8.58
C THR A 367 -6.57 30.78 -7.81
N ASP A 368 -6.90 32.05 -7.51
CA ASP A 368 -8.15 32.43 -6.85
C ASP A 368 -9.37 32.18 -7.74
N GLU A 369 -9.21 31.99 -9.06
CA GLU A 369 -10.31 31.62 -9.97
C GLU A 369 -10.67 30.13 -9.87
N TYR A 370 -9.78 29.27 -9.38
CA TYR A 370 -10.06 27.83 -9.25
C TYR A 370 -11.04 27.56 -8.11
N GLY A 371 -12.00 26.64 -8.34
CA GLY A 371 -13.03 26.33 -7.34
C GLY A 371 -14.03 27.46 -7.06
N THR A 372 -14.07 28.52 -7.89
CA THR A 372 -15.00 29.65 -7.71
C THR A 372 -16.37 29.50 -8.36
N ASP A 373 -16.59 28.45 -9.16
CA ASP A 373 -17.86 28.27 -9.86
C ASP A 373 -19.04 28.27 -8.88
N GLU A 374 -20.02 29.12 -9.17
CA GLU A 374 -21.23 29.41 -8.37
C GLU A 374 -22.19 28.19 -8.23
N GLY A 375 -21.75 26.98 -8.60
CA GLY A 375 -22.48 25.73 -8.49
C GLY A 375 -22.20 24.91 -7.23
N VAL A 376 -21.10 25.17 -6.52
CA VAL A 376 -20.68 24.39 -5.32
C VAL A 376 -20.22 25.29 -4.16
N ARG A 377 -20.50 26.59 -4.23
CA ARG A 377 -20.57 27.43 -3.01
C ARG A 377 -21.98 27.39 -2.47
N ALA A 378 -22.42 26.23 -1.98
CA ALA A 378 -23.39 26.24 -0.90
C ALA A 378 -22.74 27.02 0.25
N THR A 379 -23.39 28.07 0.70
CA THR A 379 -22.95 28.87 1.83
C THR A 379 -22.76 27.96 3.05
N SER A 380 -21.53 27.60 3.38
CA SER A 380 -21.17 27.02 4.67
C SER A 380 -21.20 28.14 5.72
N ASP A 381 -22.40 28.58 6.06
CA ASP A 381 -22.63 29.19 7.36
C ASP A 381 -22.38 28.10 8.40
N ALA A 382 -21.20 28.14 9.04
CA ALA A 382 -20.79 27.38 10.22
C ALA A 382 -21.08 25.87 10.21
N THR A 383 -20.04 25.04 10.33
CA THR A 383 -20.15 23.64 10.77
C THR A 383 -21.28 23.53 11.78
N PRO A 384 -22.43 22.91 11.45
CA PRO A 384 -23.41 22.66 12.46
C PRO A 384 -22.71 21.72 13.42
N THR A 385 -22.47 22.17 14.65
CA THR A 385 -22.34 21.25 15.78
C THR A 385 -23.59 20.38 15.73
N ARG A 386 -23.49 19.24 15.05
CA ARG A 386 -24.55 18.24 14.94
C ARG A 386 -24.80 17.84 16.39
N GLU A 387 -25.96 18.23 16.94
CA GLU A 387 -26.35 17.80 18.28
C GLU A 387 -26.39 16.28 18.23
N SER A 388 -25.38 15.65 18.84
CA SER A 388 -25.23 14.20 18.89
C SER A 388 -26.55 13.58 19.35
N ALA A 389 -27.15 12.78 18.48
CA ALA A 389 -28.24 11.89 18.86
C ALA A 389 -27.80 11.14 20.12
N THR A 390 -28.66 11.08 21.13
CA THR A 390 -28.28 10.50 22.42
C THR A 390 -28.22 8.98 22.38
N ASP A 391 -28.86 8.38 21.38
CA ASP A 391 -28.93 6.94 21.18
C ASP A 391 -28.18 6.57 19.88
N PRO A 392 -27.33 5.53 19.88
CA PRO A 392 -26.61 5.10 18.68
C PRO A 392 -27.54 4.40 17.68
N LEU A 393 -27.28 4.61 16.38
CA LEU A 393 -27.96 3.89 15.30
C LEU A 393 -27.45 2.45 15.21
N VAL A 394 -26.12 2.26 15.33
CA VAL A 394 -25.46 0.96 15.40
C VAL A 394 -24.69 0.89 16.71
N SER A 395 -24.91 -0.18 17.47
CA SER A 395 -24.12 -0.52 18.66
C SER A 395 -23.57 -1.93 18.50
N VAL A 396 -22.26 -2.06 18.69
CA VAL A 396 -21.50 -3.30 18.58
C VAL A 396 -20.91 -3.58 19.95
N ASP A 397 -21.31 -4.71 20.56
CA ASP A 397 -20.85 -5.13 21.88
C ASP A 397 -20.14 -6.49 21.78
N GLY A 398 -18.86 -6.55 22.12
CA GLY A 398 -18.05 -7.77 22.21
C GLY A 398 -18.05 -8.60 20.94
N LEU A 399 -18.04 -7.97 19.76
CA LEU A 399 -18.15 -8.67 18.49
C LEU A 399 -16.92 -9.57 18.26
N GLU A 400 -17.16 -10.86 18.04
CA GLU A 400 -16.13 -11.84 17.71
C GLU A 400 -16.40 -12.48 16.36
N LYS A 401 -15.35 -12.69 15.57
CA LYS A 401 -15.39 -13.50 14.36
C LYS A 401 -14.13 -14.32 14.20
N HIS A 402 -14.27 -15.61 14.49
CA HIS A 402 -13.21 -16.60 14.40
C HIS A 402 -13.44 -17.54 13.21
N PHE A 403 -12.42 -17.75 12.38
CA PHE A 403 -12.47 -18.67 11.25
C PHE A 403 -11.77 -19.98 11.62
N SER A 404 -12.45 -21.11 11.45
CA SER A 404 -11.84 -22.43 11.61
C SER A 404 -11.07 -22.81 10.34
N GLN A 405 -9.82 -23.24 10.48
CA GLN A 405 -8.95 -23.66 9.36
C GLN A 405 -9.37 -24.99 8.68
N ALA A 406 -10.54 -25.54 9.01
CA ALA A 406 -10.95 -26.87 8.57
C ALA A 406 -11.96 -26.80 7.41
N ASP A 407 -11.49 -27.00 6.18
CA ASP A 407 -12.34 -27.18 5.00
C ASP A 407 -12.85 -28.62 4.81
N ASP A 408 -12.50 -29.57 5.70
CA ASP A 408 -12.91 -30.97 5.54
C ASP A 408 -13.55 -31.61 6.79
N LEU A 409 -14.72 -32.22 6.57
CA LEU A 409 -15.46 -33.05 7.54
C LEU A 409 -14.64 -34.25 8.07
N LEU A 410 -13.51 -34.57 7.44
CA LEU A 410 -12.61 -35.65 7.82
C LEU A 410 -11.68 -35.28 8.99
N ASP A 411 -11.23 -34.03 9.10
CA ASP A 411 -10.27 -33.60 10.13
C ASP A 411 -10.91 -33.40 11.51
N SER A 412 -12.18 -33.02 11.54
CA SER A 412 -13.01 -33.02 12.76
C SER A 412 -13.05 -34.41 13.43
N TRP A 413 -12.89 -35.49 12.66
CA TRP A 413 -12.88 -36.86 13.16
C TRP A 413 -11.50 -37.32 13.67
N LEU A 414 -10.41 -36.67 13.26
CA LEU A 414 -9.03 -37.00 13.62
C LEU A 414 -8.45 -36.13 14.74
N GLY A 415 -9.18 -35.11 15.21
CA GLY A 415 -8.79 -34.31 16.37
C GLY A 415 -7.60 -33.37 16.10
N SER A 416 -7.29 -33.12 14.84
CA SER A 416 -6.23 -32.21 14.39
C SER A 416 -6.83 -30.94 13.79
N GLY A 417 -7.82 -30.35 14.47
CA GLY A 417 -8.34 -29.04 14.05
C GLY A 417 -7.29 -27.98 14.37
N GLY A 418 -6.76 -27.30 13.35
CA GLY A 418 -5.87 -26.15 13.53
C GLY A 418 -6.50 -25.08 14.42
N GLN A 419 -5.66 -24.25 15.05
CA GLN A 419 -6.13 -23.13 15.87
C GLN A 419 -7.00 -22.17 15.01
N PRO A 420 -8.10 -21.65 15.56
CA PRO A 420 -8.96 -20.73 14.83
C PRO A 420 -8.26 -19.39 14.61
N VAL A 421 -8.41 -18.82 13.42
CA VAL A 421 -7.93 -17.46 13.10
C VAL A 421 -8.87 -16.45 13.76
N ARG A 422 -8.35 -15.63 14.67
CA ARG A 422 -9.14 -14.61 15.39
C ARG A 422 -9.14 -13.28 14.67
N ALA A 423 -9.99 -13.15 13.65
CA ALA A 423 -10.03 -11.97 12.80
C ALA A 423 -10.67 -10.74 13.48
N VAL A 424 -11.63 -10.96 14.38
CA VAL A 424 -12.26 -9.94 15.24
C VAL A 424 -12.44 -10.61 16.60
N ASP A 425 -12.01 -9.98 17.69
CA ASP A 425 -11.92 -10.61 19.00
C ASP A 425 -12.34 -9.63 20.11
N GLY A 426 -13.65 -9.38 20.24
CA GLY A 426 -14.20 -8.56 21.33
C GLY A 426 -14.27 -7.06 20.99
N VAL A 427 -14.65 -6.71 19.76
CA VAL A 427 -14.74 -5.30 19.33
C VAL A 427 -16.00 -4.62 19.89
N ASP A 428 -15.81 -3.45 20.50
CA ASP A 428 -16.86 -2.57 21.05
C ASP A 428 -16.83 -1.20 20.37
N PHE A 429 -17.94 -0.72 19.80
CA PHE A 429 -18.10 0.67 19.37
C PHE A 429 -19.57 1.04 19.05
N GLU A 430 -19.81 2.34 18.92
CA GLU A 430 -21.10 2.93 18.59
C GLU A 430 -20.98 3.88 17.38
N VAL A 431 -22.00 3.85 16.51
CA VAL A 431 -22.19 4.79 15.39
C VAL A 431 -23.52 5.52 15.56
N TYR A 432 -23.49 6.84 15.56
CA TYR A 432 -24.64 7.72 15.72
C TYR A 432 -25.27 8.08 14.37
N GLU A 433 -26.56 8.41 14.38
CA GLU A 433 -27.29 8.80 13.16
C GLU A 433 -26.66 10.04 12.50
N GLY A 434 -26.36 9.96 11.20
CA GLY A 434 -25.71 11.02 10.42
C GLY A 434 -24.21 11.20 10.70
N GLU A 435 -23.59 10.31 11.47
CA GLU A 435 -22.15 10.27 11.71
C GLU A 435 -21.43 9.46 10.64
N THR A 436 -20.19 9.85 10.33
CA THR A 436 -19.19 9.01 9.67
C THR A 436 -18.17 8.53 10.70
N LEU A 437 -18.26 7.27 11.12
CA LEU A 437 -17.23 6.63 11.95
C LEU A 437 -16.17 5.98 11.05
N GLY A 438 -14.93 6.44 11.14
CA GLY A 438 -13.78 5.83 10.50
C GLY A 438 -13.32 4.57 11.24
N LEU A 439 -13.01 3.49 10.53
CA LEU A 439 -12.36 2.29 11.06
C LEU A 439 -11.03 2.07 10.33
N VAL A 440 -9.92 2.28 11.04
CA VAL A 440 -8.57 2.32 10.47
C VAL A 440 -7.66 1.29 11.14
N GLY A 441 -6.56 0.94 10.48
CA GLY A 441 -5.56 -0.01 10.97
C GLY A 441 -4.78 -0.67 9.84
N GLU A 442 -3.73 -1.41 10.18
CA GLU A 442 -2.85 -2.15 9.26
C GLU A 442 -3.66 -3.18 8.45
N SER A 443 -3.09 -3.62 7.32
CA SER A 443 -3.74 -4.62 6.48
C SER A 443 -3.94 -5.93 7.26
N GLY A 444 -5.08 -6.59 7.07
CA GLY A 444 -5.39 -7.85 7.77
C GLY A 444 -5.80 -7.72 9.25
N CYS A 445 -5.88 -6.52 9.82
CA CYS A 445 -6.24 -6.36 11.24
C CYS A 445 -7.71 -6.68 11.58
N GLY A 446 -8.59 -6.85 10.59
CA GLY A 446 -9.99 -7.29 10.78
C GLY A 446 -11.07 -6.34 10.26
N LYS A 447 -10.75 -5.15 9.76
CA LYS A 447 -11.70 -4.08 9.37
C LYS A 447 -12.87 -4.55 8.48
N SER A 448 -12.58 -5.13 7.32
CA SER A 448 -13.60 -5.63 6.40
C SER A 448 -14.40 -6.81 6.98
N THR A 449 -13.77 -7.61 7.85
CA THR A 449 -14.46 -8.70 8.58
C THR A 449 -15.45 -8.12 9.59
N THR A 450 -15.09 -7.05 10.31
CA THR A 450 -15.97 -6.31 11.21
C THR A 450 -17.18 -5.76 10.45
N GLY A 451 -16.95 -5.03 9.36
CA GLY A 451 -18.04 -4.47 8.52
C GLY A 451 -18.99 -5.54 7.97
N ARG A 452 -18.46 -6.66 7.46
CA ARG A 452 -19.28 -7.78 6.96
C ARG A 452 -20.03 -8.52 8.07
N SER A 453 -19.48 -8.57 9.28
CA SER A 453 -20.12 -9.21 10.44
C SER A 453 -21.28 -8.38 10.97
N ILE A 454 -21.13 -7.05 11.00
CA ILE A 454 -22.21 -6.09 11.34
C ILE A 454 -23.42 -6.26 10.41
N LEU A 455 -23.17 -6.42 9.11
CA LEU A 455 -24.21 -6.62 8.10
C LEU A 455 -24.77 -8.06 8.05
N ARG A 456 -24.30 -8.97 8.92
CA ARG A 456 -24.61 -10.42 8.86
C ARG A 456 -24.39 -11.01 7.46
N LEU A 457 -23.36 -10.54 6.75
CA LEU A 457 -22.81 -11.20 5.56
C LEU A 457 -21.86 -12.33 5.97
N LEU A 458 -21.19 -12.15 7.11
CA LEU A 458 -20.53 -13.18 7.87
C LEU A 458 -21.27 -13.31 9.20
N ASP A 459 -21.61 -14.53 9.62
CA ASP A 459 -22.20 -14.75 10.94
C ASP A 459 -21.12 -14.56 12.03
N PRO A 460 -21.33 -13.67 13.01
CA PRO A 460 -20.45 -13.54 14.18
C PRO A 460 -20.29 -14.86 14.92
N THR A 461 -19.12 -15.07 15.51
CA THR A 461 -18.85 -16.19 16.41
C THR A 461 -19.49 -15.95 17.78
N ASP A 462 -19.34 -14.74 18.30
CA ASP A 462 -19.98 -14.25 19.52
C ASP A 462 -20.19 -12.73 19.43
N GLY A 463 -20.80 -12.15 20.45
CA GLY A 463 -21.09 -10.72 20.54
C GLY A 463 -22.46 -10.36 19.98
N ARG A 464 -22.74 -9.06 20.04
CA ARG A 464 -24.06 -8.50 19.76
C ARG A 464 -23.96 -7.30 18.85
N VAL A 465 -24.86 -7.23 17.87
CA VAL A 465 -25.00 -6.07 16.97
C VAL A 465 -26.44 -5.60 17.05
N VAL A 466 -26.63 -4.36 17.51
CA VAL A 466 -27.93 -3.71 17.61
C VAL A 466 -28.01 -2.62 16.56
N PHE A 467 -29.06 -2.65 15.73
CA PHE A 467 -29.33 -1.66 14.71
C PHE A 467 -30.72 -1.05 14.92
N ALA A 468 -30.79 0.28 15.05
CA ALA A 468 -32.01 1.04 15.34
C ALA A 468 -32.82 0.46 16.53
N GLY A 469 -32.10 0.02 17.57
CA GLY A 469 -32.67 -0.59 18.78
C GLY A 469 -33.09 -2.06 18.65
N GLU A 470 -32.91 -2.69 17.50
CA GLU A 470 -33.22 -4.10 17.25
C GLU A 470 -31.94 -4.95 17.17
N ASP A 471 -31.91 -6.07 17.88
CA ASP A 471 -30.77 -6.98 17.91
C ASP A 471 -30.74 -7.87 16.66
N LEU A 472 -29.70 -7.73 15.84
CA LEU A 472 -29.54 -8.50 14.61
C LEU A 472 -29.19 -9.96 14.85
N SER A 473 -28.67 -10.32 16.03
CA SER A 473 -28.28 -11.70 16.36
C SER A 473 -29.50 -12.62 16.43
N GLU A 474 -30.64 -12.10 16.88
CA GLU A 474 -31.89 -12.85 17.12
C GLU A 474 -32.79 -12.98 15.88
N LEU A 475 -32.45 -12.28 14.79
CA LEU A 475 -33.28 -12.26 13.58
C LEU A 475 -33.17 -13.56 12.77
N ASP A 476 -34.31 -14.00 12.22
CA ASP A 476 -34.34 -15.05 11.21
C ASP A 476 -33.99 -14.51 9.81
N THR A 477 -33.95 -15.40 8.82
CA THR A 477 -33.56 -15.03 7.45
C THR A 477 -34.48 -13.98 6.82
N ASP A 478 -35.77 -13.98 7.14
CA ASP A 478 -36.73 -13.01 6.60
C ASP A 478 -36.58 -11.66 7.30
N GLY A 479 -36.37 -11.64 8.62
CA GLY A 479 -36.04 -10.43 9.39
C GLY A 479 -34.74 -9.77 8.91
N LEU A 480 -33.68 -10.56 8.72
CA LEU A 480 -32.42 -10.07 8.16
C LEU A 480 -32.60 -9.53 6.73
N ARG A 481 -33.43 -10.17 5.90
CA ARG A 481 -33.71 -9.67 4.56
C ARG A 481 -34.46 -8.34 4.57
N ALA A 482 -35.32 -8.09 5.56
CA ALA A 482 -35.94 -6.78 5.75
C ALA A 482 -34.90 -5.73 6.16
N LYS A 483 -34.06 -6.04 7.15
CA LYS A 483 -33.01 -5.13 7.63
C LYS A 483 -31.92 -4.81 6.62
N ARG A 484 -31.62 -5.73 5.71
CA ARG A 484 -30.75 -5.45 4.55
C ARG A 484 -31.29 -4.39 3.60
N ARG A 485 -32.54 -3.90 3.74
CA ARG A 485 -32.98 -2.70 3.02
C ARG A 485 -32.42 -1.42 3.66
N GLU A 486 -32.35 -1.42 4.99
CA GLU A 486 -31.91 -0.30 5.82
C GLU A 486 -30.38 -0.27 5.96
N MET A 487 -29.69 -1.40 5.73
CA MET A 487 -28.23 -1.54 5.85
C MET A 487 -27.61 -2.03 4.54
N GLN A 488 -26.65 -1.28 3.99
CA GLN A 488 -26.00 -1.58 2.70
C GLN A 488 -24.46 -1.54 2.79
N MET A 489 -23.79 -1.97 1.72
CA MET A 489 -22.34 -1.99 1.64
C MET A 489 -21.85 -1.48 0.29
N ILE A 490 -20.83 -0.63 0.32
CA ILE A 490 -19.95 -0.31 -0.80
C ILE A 490 -18.69 -1.16 -0.62
N PHE A 491 -18.35 -1.98 -1.62
CA PHE A 491 -17.25 -2.93 -1.54
C PHE A 491 -15.95 -2.33 -2.10
N GLN A 492 -14.81 -2.80 -1.58
CA GLN A 492 -13.45 -2.36 -1.90
C GLN A 492 -13.11 -2.38 -3.39
N ASP A 493 -13.47 -3.44 -4.12
CA ASP A 493 -13.25 -3.51 -5.57
C ASP A 493 -14.58 -3.46 -6.34
N PRO A 494 -14.84 -2.37 -7.09
CA PRO A 494 -15.98 -2.26 -7.97
C PRO A 494 -16.07 -3.36 -9.01
N LEU A 495 -14.94 -3.84 -9.55
CA LEU A 495 -14.97 -4.80 -10.65
C LEU A 495 -15.40 -6.19 -10.16
N SER A 496 -14.82 -6.69 -9.06
CA SER A 496 -15.23 -7.96 -8.49
C SER A 496 -16.64 -7.92 -7.87
N SER A 497 -17.10 -6.74 -7.44
CA SER A 497 -18.45 -6.59 -6.88
C SER A 497 -19.56 -6.43 -7.93
N LEU A 498 -19.23 -6.17 -9.20
CA LEU A 498 -20.18 -6.01 -10.31
C LEU A 498 -20.21 -7.26 -11.21
N ASP A 499 -21.39 -7.80 -11.57
CA ASP A 499 -21.44 -8.89 -12.57
C ASP A 499 -21.03 -8.33 -13.95
N PRO A 500 -19.93 -8.81 -14.56
CA PRO A 500 -19.42 -8.28 -15.83
C PRO A 500 -20.38 -8.48 -17.01
N ARG A 501 -21.41 -9.31 -16.84
CA ARG A 501 -22.44 -9.62 -17.85
C ARG A 501 -23.72 -8.82 -17.66
N MET A 502 -23.83 -8.03 -16.59
CA MET A 502 -24.97 -7.14 -16.35
C MET A 502 -24.61 -5.73 -16.80
N ASN A 503 -25.57 -5.03 -17.41
CA ASN A 503 -25.40 -3.61 -17.71
C ASN A 503 -25.64 -2.77 -16.45
N VAL A 504 -25.16 -1.53 -16.48
CA VAL A 504 -25.25 -0.58 -15.35
C VAL A 504 -26.68 -0.48 -14.81
N GLY A 505 -27.66 -0.30 -15.69
CA GLY A 505 -29.05 -0.17 -15.26
C GLY A 505 -29.60 -1.44 -14.61
N ALA A 506 -29.18 -2.63 -15.05
CA ALA A 506 -29.59 -3.90 -14.44
C ALA A 506 -28.96 -4.10 -13.07
N THR A 507 -27.71 -3.69 -12.89
CA THR A 507 -26.98 -3.70 -11.62
C THR A 507 -27.66 -2.81 -10.59
N ILE A 508 -27.90 -1.53 -10.90
CA ILE A 508 -28.55 -0.60 -9.96
C ILE A 508 -29.99 -1.06 -9.66
N ALA A 509 -30.68 -1.66 -10.64
CA ALA A 509 -32.02 -2.20 -10.44
C ALA A 509 -32.08 -3.53 -9.66
N GLU A 510 -30.94 -4.18 -9.39
CA GLU A 510 -30.91 -5.51 -8.78
C GLU A 510 -31.42 -5.51 -7.33
N PRO A 511 -30.95 -4.62 -6.42
CA PRO A 511 -31.48 -4.53 -5.07
C PRO A 511 -33.00 -4.28 -5.04
N LEU A 512 -33.49 -3.39 -5.92
CA LEU A 512 -34.92 -3.12 -6.10
C LEU A 512 -35.72 -4.38 -6.49
N LYS A 513 -35.13 -5.28 -7.30
CA LYS A 513 -35.75 -6.56 -7.66
C LYS A 513 -35.71 -7.55 -6.51
N ILE A 514 -34.58 -7.66 -5.82
CA ILE A 514 -34.39 -8.59 -4.69
C ILE A 514 -35.35 -8.24 -3.55
N HIS A 515 -35.59 -6.95 -3.31
CA HIS A 515 -36.49 -6.50 -2.25
C HIS A 515 -37.92 -6.24 -2.74
N ASP A 516 -38.29 -6.65 -3.96
CA ASP A 516 -39.63 -6.49 -4.51
C ASP A 516 -40.17 -5.03 -4.51
N LEU A 517 -39.26 -4.04 -4.58
CA LEU A 517 -39.57 -2.62 -4.58
C LEU A 517 -39.93 -2.12 -6.00
N PRO A 518 -40.81 -1.12 -6.14
CA PRO A 518 -41.65 -0.54 -5.09
C PRO A 518 -42.76 -1.50 -4.62
N ASP A 519 -43.15 -1.40 -3.35
CA ASP A 519 -44.25 -2.18 -2.76
C ASP A 519 -45.57 -1.91 -3.51
N SER A 520 -45.96 -2.84 -4.39
CA SER A 520 -47.20 -2.90 -5.18
C SER A 520 -48.01 -1.58 -5.28
N GLY A 521 -47.50 -0.61 -6.04
CA GLY A 521 -48.16 0.66 -6.33
C GLY A 521 -49.04 0.67 -7.59
N ALA A 522 -49.77 1.76 -7.81
CA ALA A 522 -50.54 2.00 -9.03
C ALA A 522 -49.62 2.45 -10.18
N GLY A 523 -48.96 1.49 -10.84
CA GLY A 523 -48.04 1.72 -11.97
C GLY A 523 -47.42 0.43 -12.50
N SER A 524 -46.64 0.51 -13.58
CA SER A 524 -45.78 -0.60 -14.00
C SER A 524 -44.56 -0.64 -13.07
N THR A 525 -44.40 -1.70 -12.28
CA THR A 525 -43.23 -1.90 -11.40
C THR A 525 -41.90 -1.69 -12.14
N GLY A 526 -41.83 -2.12 -13.40
CA GLY A 526 -40.63 -1.92 -14.22
C GLY A 526 -40.35 -0.46 -14.58
N GLN A 527 -41.40 0.36 -14.71
CA GLN A 527 -41.26 1.78 -15.01
C GLN A 527 -40.75 2.55 -13.78
N THR A 528 -41.34 2.32 -12.61
CA THR A 528 -40.89 2.98 -11.37
C THR A 528 -39.46 2.59 -11.00
N ARG A 529 -39.08 1.31 -11.19
CA ARG A 529 -37.67 0.90 -11.02
C ARG A 529 -36.74 1.64 -11.95
N ARG A 530 -37.15 1.84 -13.21
CA ARG A 530 -36.35 2.57 -14.18
C ARG A 530 -36.21 4.04 -13.81
N GLU A 531 -37.30 4.68 -13.38
CA GLU A 531 -37.29 6.08 -12.90
C GLU A 531 -36.35 6.24 -11.70
N ARG A 532 -36.39 5.33 -10.72
CA ARG A 532 -35.45 5.34 -9.58
C ARG A 532 -34.00 5.13 -10.01
N VAL A 533 -33.74 4.25 -10.97
CA VAL A 533 -32.39 4.03 -11.50
C VAL A 533 -31.87 5.27 -12.24
N GLU A 534 -32.74 5.95 -13.01
CA GLU A 534 -32.39 7.20 -13.70
C GLU A 534 -32.07 8.32 -12.69
N GLU A 535 -32.86 8.45 -11.62
CA GLU A 535 -32.60 9.37 -10.50
C GLU A 535 -31.27 9.07 -9.80
N LEU A 536 -30.97 7.80 -9.51
CA LEU A 536 -29.72 7.41 -8.87
C LEU A 536 -28.51 7.67 -9.75
N MET A 537 -28.62 7.47 -11.07
CA MET A 537 -27.57 7.83 -12.02
C MET A 537 -27.26 9.32 -11.95
N GLU A 538 -28.30 10.16 -11.94
CA GLU A 538 -28.15 11.61 -11.80
C GLU A 538 -27.51 12.00 -10.47
N ALA A 539 -27.96 11.40 -9.36
CA ALA A 539 -27.43 11.64 -8.01
C ALA A 539 -25.93 11.31 -7.91
N VAL A 540 -25.47 10.22 -8.53
CA VAL A 540 -24.04 9.86 -8.55
C VAL A 540 -23.26 10.53 -9.68
N GLY A 541 -23.84 11.48 -10.41
CA GLY A 541 -23.17 12.23 -11.48
C GLY A 541 -22.86 11.41 -12.75
N LEU A 542 -23.63 10.35 -13.02
CA LEU A 542 -23.52 9.55 -14.25
C LEU A 542 -24.60 9.93 -15.26
N ASP A 543 -24.25 9.90 -16.55
CA ASP A 543 -25.20 10.20 -17.62
C ASP A 543 -26.14 9.02 -17.88
N VAL A 544 -27.44 9.30 -18.01
CA VAL A 544 -28.48 8.27 -18.22
C VAL A 544 -28.25 7.43 -19.49
N SER A 545 -27.53 7.94 -20.50
CA SER A 545 -27.16 7.16 -21.68
C SER A 545 -26.19 6.01 -21.38
N GLN A 546 -25.54 6.01 -20.20
CA GLN A 546 -24.62 4.96 -19.78
C GLN A 546 -25.32 3.71 -19.22
N LEU A 547 -26.66 3.72 -19.04
CA LEU A 547 -27.41 2.60 -18.47
C LEU A 547 -27.21 1.26 -19.20
N ASP A 548 -26.99 1.31 -20.51
CA ASP A 548 -26.83 0.12 -21.35
C ASP A 548 -25.37 -0.34 -21.47
N ARG A 549 -24.41 0.38 -20.86
CA ARG A 549 -22.99 0.00 -20.83
C ARG A 549 -22.73 -1.14 -19.87
N TYR A 550 -21.66 -1.88 -20.13
CA TYR A 550 -21.15 -2.91 -19.23
C TYR A 550 -20.01 -2.37 -18.34
N PRO A 551 -19.71 -3.01 -17.19
CA PRO A 551 -18.66 -2.55 -16.28
C PRO A 551 -17.29 -2.31 -16.94
N HIS A 552 -16.88 -3.18 -17.88
CA HIS A 552 -15.61 -3.04 -18.60
C HIS A 552 -15.55 -1.82 -19.54
N GLU A 553 -16.68 -1.18 -19.84
CA GLU A 553 -16.79 0.02 -20.68
C GLU A 553 -16.80 1.33 -19.87
N LEU A 554 -16.62 1.22 -18.54
CA LEU A 554 -16.57 2.34 -17.60
C LEU A 554 -15.15 2.53 -17.05
N SER A 555 -14.81 3.78 -16.70
CA SER A 555 -13.62 4.10 -15.91
C SER A 555 -13.73 3.60 -14.46
N GLY A 556 -12.61 3.53 -13.73
CA GLY A 556 -12.59 3.13 -12.31
C GLY A 556 -13.57 3.92 -11.46
N GLY A 557 -13.50 5.26 -11.50
CA GLY A 557 -14.42 6.15 -10.78
C GLY A 557 -15.88 5.99 -11.21
N GLN A 558 -16.16 5.74 -12.49
CA GLN A 558 -17.53 5.45 -12.93
C GLN A 558 -18.05 4.13 -12.37
N ARG A 559 -17.22 3.08 -12.28
CA ARG A 559 -17.59 1.81 -11.64
C ARG A 559 -17.88 2.01 -10.16
N GLN A 560 -17.07 2.81 -9.47
CA GLN A 560 -17.31 3.17 -8.07
C GLN A 560 -18.66 3.86 -7.88
N ARG A 561 -18.97 4.87 -8.71
CA ARG A 561 -20.28 5.57 -8.72
C ARG A 561 -21.44 4.61 -8.95
N VAL A 562 -21.30 3.63 -9.84
CA VAL A 562 -22.32 2.58 -10.02
C VAL A 562 -22.48 1.72 -8.76
N GLY A 563 -21.38 1.39 -8.08
CA GLY A 563 -21.40 0.69 -6.79
C GLY A 563 -22.16 1.47 -5.71
N ILE A 564 -21.90 2.78 -5.61
CA ILE A 564 -22.60 3.70 -4.70
C ILE A 564 -24.09 3.77 -5.04
N ALA A 565 -24.44 4.00 -6.31
CA ALA A 565 -25.83 4.03 -6.78
C ALA A 565 -26.57 2.73 -6.48
N ARG A 566 -25.90 1.57 -6.59
CA ARG A 566 -26.46 0.27 -6.23
C ARG A 566 -26.77 0.19 -4.73
N ALA A 567 -25.86 0.63 -3.87
CA ALA A 567 -26.09 0.65 -2.42
C ALA A 567 -27.26 1.55 -2.04
N LEU A 568 -27.38 2.73 -2.66
CA LEU A 568 -28.47 3.67 -2.41
C LEU A 568 -29.83 3.24 -2.96
N ALA A 569 -29.89 2.20 -3.79
CA ALA A 569 -31.10 1.89 -4.55
C ALA A 569 -32.31 1.52 -3.67
N VAL A 570 -32.06 1.14 -2.42
CA VAL A 570 -33.08 0.71 -1.44
C VAL A 570 -33.32 1.70 -0.30
N ASP A 571 -32.79 2.93 -0.42
CA ASP A 571 -32.90 4.00 0.58
C ASP A 571 -32.41 3.57 1.98
N PRO A 572 -31.13 3.18 2.13
CA PRO A 572 -30.58 2.72 3.40
C PRO A 572 -30.36 3.86 4.40
N ASP A 573 -30.41 3.54 5.70
CA ASP A 573 -30.05 4.46 6.79
C ASP A 573 -28.55 4.33 7.16
N PHE A 574 -27.97 3.13 6.96
CA PHE A 574 -26.59 2.83 7.29
C PHE A 574 -25.85 2.15 6.13
N ILE A 575 -24.66 2.64 5.81
CA ILE A 575 -23.79 2.06 4.78
C ILE A 575 -22.40 1.79 5.34
N VAL A 576 -21.92 0.56 5.15
CA VAL A 576 -20.51 0.22 5.35
C VAL A 576 -19.75 0.52 4.06
N CYS A 577 -18.82 1.45 4.13
CA CYS A 577 -17.92 1.82 3.04
C CYS A 577 -16.59 1.08 3.24
N ASP A 578 -16.39 -0.05 2.56
CA ASP A 578 -15.17 -0.86 2.64
C ASP A 578 -14.18 -0.35 1.59
N GLU A 579 -13.26 0.53 1.98
CA GLU A 579 -12.24 1.16 1.12
C GLU A 579 -12.79 1.72 -0.20
N PRO A 580 -13.78 2.64 -0.15
CA PRO A 580 -14.52 3.09 -1.34
C PRO A 580 -13.69 3.94 -2.32
N VAL A 581 -12.46 4.30 -1.96
CA VAL A 581 -11.56 5.13 -2.77
C VAL A 581 -10.20 4.48 -3.05
N SER A 582 -9.97 3.25 -2.58
CA SER A 582 -8.70 2.57 -2.83
C SER A 582 -8.45 2.35 -4.33
N ALA A 583 -7.19 2.44 -4.76
CA ALA A 583 -6.77 2.24 -6.15
C ALA A 583 -7.39 3.22 -7.18
N LEU A 584 -7.86 4.38 -6.72
CA LEU A 584 -8.27 5.49 -7.57
C LEU A 584 -7.18 6.58 -7.56
N ASP A 585 -7.06 7.34 -8.65
CA ASP A 585 -6.19 8.51 -8.63
C ASP A 585 -6.75 9.61 -7.71
N VAL A 586 -5.87 10.52 -7.24
CA VAL A 586 -6.19 11.56 -6.26
C VAL A 586 -7.38 12.43 -6.67
N SER A 587 -7.49 12.76 -7.96
CA SER A 587 -8.61 13.56 -8.48
C SER A 587 -9.94 12.79 -8.41
N VAL A 588 -9.98 11.55 -8.86
CA VAL A 588 -11.18 10.71 -8.79
C VAL A 588 -11.56 10.42 -7.33
N GLN A 589 -10.58 10.15 -6.47
CA GLN A 589 -10.76 10.00 -5.02
C GLN A 589 -11.47 11.22 -4.44
N ALA A 590 -10.97 12.44 -4.70
CA ALA A 590 -11.61 13.67 -4.27
C ALA A 590 -13.07 13.81 -4.76
N GLN A 591 -13.35 13.42 -6.01
CA GLN A 591 -14.72 13.42 -6.53
C GLN A 591 -15.65 12.44 -5.79
N ILE A 592 -15.14 11.26 -5.42
CA ILE A 592 -15.92 10.25 -4.70
C ILE A 592 -16.17 10.68 -3.25
N LEU A 593 -15.19 11.29 -2.59
CA LEU A 593 -15.36 11.82 -1.23
C LEU A 593 -16.41 12.93 -1.19
N ASN A 594 -16.29 13.93 -2.06
CA ASN A 594 -17.30 14.98 -2.20
C ASN A 594 -18.70 14.41 -2.50
N LEU A 595 -18.78 13.37 -3.34
CA LEU A 595 -20.05 12.69 -3.63
C LEU A 595 -20.62 12.02 -2.38
N LEU A 596 -19.81 11.32 -1.58
CA LEU A 596 -20.28 10.68 -0.35
C LEU A 596 -20.77 11.70 0.68
N GLU A 597 -20.11 12.84 0.79
CA GLU A 597 -20.54 13.97 1.64
C GLU A 597 -21.88 14.55 1.17
N ASP A 598 -22.01 14.86 -0.13
CA ASP A 598 -23.25 15.36 -0.72
C ASP A 598 -24.41 14.39 -0.48
N LEU A 599 -24.17 13.08 -0.66
CA LEU A 599 -25.15 12.04 -0.41
C LEU A 599 -25.50 11.91 1.08
N GLN A 600 -24.52 12.10 1.97
CA GLN A 600 -24.76 12.12 3.42
C GLN A 600 -25.74 13.23 3.78
N GLU A 601 -25.49 14.44 3.28
CA GLU A 601 -26.31 15.62 3.54
C GLU A 601 -27.71 15.49 2.91
N GLU A 602 -27.79 14.98 1.68
CA GLU A 602 -29.05 14.88 0.95
C GLU A 602 -29.97 13.77 1.50
N PHE A 603 -29.40 12.60 1.81
CA PHE A 603 -30.17 11.41 2.21
C PHE A 603 -30.15 11.14 3.72
N GLY A 604 -29.35 11.87 4.51
CA GLY A 604 -29.21 11.65 5.95
C GLY A 604 -28.50 10.34 6.30
N LEU A 605 -27.52 9.94 5.49
CA LEU A 605 -26.86 8.64 5.61
C LEU A 605 -25.92 8.58 6.83
N THR A 606 -25.81 7.39 7.40
CA THR A 606 -24.81 7.08 8.42
C THR A 606 -23.76 6.14 7.84
N PHE A 607 -22.48 6.42 8.08
CA PHE A 607 -21.37 5.67 7.49
C PHE A 607 -20.49 5.00 8.53
N LEU A 608 -20.17 3.72 8.29
CA LEU A 608 -18.94 3.11 8.80
C LEU A 608 -17.92 3.14 7.66
N PHE A 609 -16.92 4.00 7.76
CA PHE A 609 -15.94 4.24 6.71
C PHE A 609 -14.63 3.50 7.00
N ILE A 610 -14.39 2.41 6.30
CA ILE A 610 -13.16 1.62 6.41
C ILE A 610 -12.17 2.17 5.38
N ALA A 611 -10.99 2.58 5.85
CA ALA A 611 -9.91 3.05 4.98
C ALA A 611 -8.55 2.69 5.58
N HIS A 612 -7.54 2.59 4.71
CA HIS A 612 -6.14 2.51 5.10
C HIS A 612 -5.43 3.87 4.98
N ASP A 613 -5.93 4.78 4.14
CA ASP A 613 -5.43 6.15 4.00
C ASP A 613 -6.04 7.06 5.08
N LEU A 614 -5.20 7.46 6.03
CA LEU A 614 -5.58 8.34 7.14
C LEU A 614 -5.84 9.79 6.69
N SER A 615 -5.27 10.26 5.57
CA SER A 615 -5.56 11.58 5.00
C SER A 615 -7.02 11.66 4.51
N VAL A 616 -7.55 10.57 3.96
CA VAL A 616 -8.98 10.45 3.64
C VAL A 616 -9.84 10.47 4.89
N VAL A 617 -9.46 9.66 5.89
CA VAL A 617 -10.19 9.54 7.16
C VAL A 617 -10.29 10.90 7.84
N ARG A 618 -9.18 11.65 7.84
CA ARG A 618 -9.13 13.00 8.38
C ARG A 618 -10.14 13.95 7.75
N HIS A 619 -10.40 13.79 6.46
CA HIS A 619 -11.29 14.66 5.70
C HIS A 619 -12.78 14.33 5.93
N ILE A 620 -13.16 13.04 5.85
CA ILE A 620 -14.57 12.63 5.80
C ILE A 620 -15.15 12.14 7.15
N CYS A 621 -14.32 11.72 8.10
CA CYS A 621 -14.80 11.08 9.34
C CYS A 621 -15.00 12.08 10.48
N ASP A 622 -16.09 11.94 11.23
CA ASP A 622 -16.34 12.70 12.47
C ASP A 622 -15.52 12.14 13.65
N ARG A 623 -15.45 10.80 13.72
CA ARG A 623 -14.73 10.02 14.73
C ARG A 623 -13.95 8.89 14.06
N VAL A 624 -12.93 8.40 14.74
CA VAL A 624 -12.07 7.33 14.25
C VAL A 624 -11.90 6.28 15.34
N ALA A 625 -12.09 5.01 14.96
CA ALA A 625 -11.74 3.83 15.74
C ALA A 625 -10.53 3.15 15.09
N VAL A 626 -9.45 3.00 15.87
CA VAL A 626 -8.20 2.38 15.43
C VAL A 626 -8.21 0.91 15.84
N MET A 627 -8.01 0.01 14.88
CA MET A 627 -8.07 -1.43 15.06
C MET A 627 -6.69 -2.07 14.88
N TYR A 628 -6.28 -2.88 15.84
CA TYR A 628 -5.06 -3.68 15.78
C TYR A 628 -5.36 -5.14 16.12
N LEU A 629 -5.01 -6.04 15.20
CA LEU A 629 -5.03 -7.50 15.40
C LEU A 629 -6.34 -8.03 16.02
N GLY A 630 -7.49 -7.61 15.48
CA GLY A 630 -8.81 -8.06 15.93
C GLY A 630 -9.48 -7.20 17.02
N GLU A 631 -8.79 -6.20 17.58
CA GLU A 631 -9.28 -5.38 18.70
C GLU A 631 -9.27 -3.88 18.36
N ILE A 632 -10.18 -3.11 18.97
CA ILE A 632 -10.14 -1.64 18.92
C ILE A 632 -9.22 -1.15 20.03
N VAL A 633 -8.17 -0.42 19.64
CA VAL A 633 -7.14 0.05 20.58
C VAL A 633 -7.32 1.52 20.95
N GLU A 634 -8.02 2.31 20.15
CA GLU A 634 -8.26 3.73 20.42
C GLU A 634 -9.49 4.22 19.67
N VAL A 635 -10.28 5.10 20.30
CA VAL A 635 -11.41 5.78 19.66
C VAL A 635 -11.41 7.25 20.05
N ALA A 636 -11.52 8.17 19.10
CA ALA A 636 -11.58 9.60 19.39
C ALA A 636 -12.31 10.39 18.29
N GLY A 637 -12.59 11.67 18.56
CA GLY A 637 -12.91 12.63 17.49
C GLY A 637 -11.73 12.77 16.53
N THR A 638 -12.00 12.90 15.23
CA THR A 638 -10.94 12.93 14.20
C THR A 638 -9.89 14.00 14.50
N GLN A 639 -10.28 15.23 14.82
CA GLN A 639 -9.32 16.30 15.16
C GLN A 639 -8.50 15.99 16.41
N GLU A 640 -9.11 15.37 17.42
CA GLU A 640 -8.44 15.00 18.68
C GLU A 640 -7.43 13.86 18.46
N LEU A 641 -7.81 12.83 17.68
CA LEU A 641 -6.93 11.71 17.36
C LEU A 641 -5.65 12.16 16.66
N PHE A 642 -5.78 13.05 15.65
CA PHE A 642 -4.63 13.52 14.87
C PHE A 642 -3.75 14.51 15.65
N ALA A 643 -4.34 15.28 16.57
CA ALA A 643 -3.60 16.25 17.37
C ALA A 643 -2.88 15.62 18.58
N GLU A 644 -3.54 14.69 19.28
CA GLU A 644 -3.04 14.08 20.52
C GLU A 644 -3.31 12.57 20.56
N PRO A 645 -2.73 11.77 19.65
CA PRO A 645 -2.90 10.32 19.64
C PRO A 645 -2.38 9.68 20.93
N LYS A 646 -3.20 8.84 21.57
CA LYS A 646 -2.89 8.23 22.87
C LYS A 646 -2.16 6.91 22.75
N HIS A 647 -2.62 6.01 21.89
CA HIS A 647 -2.05 4.68 21.78
C HIS A 647 -0.74 4.72 20.95
N PRO A 648 0.36 4.08 21.40
CA PRO A 648 1.63 4.09 20.65
C PRO A 648 1.51 3.56 19.20
N TYR A 649 0.63 2.59 18.96
CA TYR A 649 0.28 2.15 17.61
C TYR A 649 -0.34 3.27 16.75
N THR A 650 -1.29 4.04 17.29
CA THR A 650 -1.90 5.18 16.58
C THR A 650 -0.87 6.25 16.27
N GLN A 651 0.04 6.54 17.22
CA GLN A 651 1.16 7.46 17.00
C GLN A 651 2.02 7.00 15.82
N ALA A 652 2.38 5.71 15.77
CA ALA A 652 3.15 5.16 14.67
C ALA A 652 2.41 5.21 13.33
N LEU A 653 1.13 4.83 13.31
CA LEU A 653 0.27 4.93 12.12
C LEU A 653 0.22 6.34 11.56
N LEU A 654 0.01 7.35 12.42
CA LEU A 654 -0.07 8.75 12.00
C LEU A 654 1.29 9.28 11.54
N SER A 655 2.39 8.89 12.18
CA SER A 655 3.74 9.31 11.78
C SER A 655 4.18 8.74 10.43
N ALA A 656 3.54 7.66 9.96
CA ALA A 656 3.84 7.01 8.69
C ALA A 656 3.08 7.60 7.49
N ILE A 657 2.19 8.58 7.70
CA ILE A 657 1.44 9.23 6.61
C ILE A 657 2.39 10.13 5.82
N PRO A 658 2.53 9.96 4.49
CA PRO A 658 3.31 10.88 3.67
C PRO A 658 2.69 12.28 3.66
N GLU A 659 3.49 13.30 3.98
CA GLU A 659 3.04 14.69 3.91
C GLU A 659 3.30 15.26 2.50
N PRO A 660 2.33 15.92 1.86
CA PRO A 660 2.51 16.56 0.55
C PRO A 660 3.24 17.91 0.66
N ASP A 661 4.28 17.96 1.49
CA ASP A 661 5.17 19.10 1.68
C ASP A 661 6.63 18.59 1.69
N PRO A 662 7.42 18.88 0.64
CA PRO A 662 8.80 18.40 0.53
C PRO A 662 9.76 19.04 1.53
N THR A 663 9.32 20.05 2.31
CA THR A 663 10.12 20.71 3.34
C THR A 663 9.80 20.25 4.76
N SER A 664 8.84 19.33 4.91
CA SER A 664 8.49 18.74 6.20
C SER A 664 9.57 17.75 6.66
N ASP A 665 10.19 18.02 7.82
CA ASP A 665 11.00 17.03 8.53
C ASP A 665 10.06 16.27 9.48
N THR A 666 9.64 15.07 9.08
CA THR A 666 8.74 14.24 9.90
C THR A 666 9.55 13.19 10.67
N ASP A 667 9.59 13.33 12.01
CA ASP A 667 10.14 12.29 12.89
C ASP A 667 9.22 11.04 12.83
N ARG A 668 9.57 10.08 11.97
CA ARG A 668 8.83 8.82 11.79
C ARG A 668 9.08 7.84 12.93
N VAL A 669 8.02 7.20 13.41
CA VAL A 669 8.13 6.06 14.34
C VAL A 669 8.15 4.77 13.52
N VAL A 670 9.35 4.23 13.30
CA VAL A 670 9.51 2.95 12.60
C VAL A 670 9.10 1.81 13.52
N LEU A 671 8.06 1.07 13.14
CA LEU A 671 7.67 -0.16 13.82
C LEU A 671 8.47 -1.33 13.29
N GLU A 672 9.36 -1.88 14.10
CA GLU A 672 10.13 -3.06 13.73
C GLU A 672 9.29 -4.35 13.77
N GLY A 673 9.61 -5.29 12.87
CA GLY A 673 8.96 -6.60 12.77
C GLY A 673 7.58 -6.59 12.09
N ASP A 674 7.17 -7.78 11.63
CA ASP A 674 5.87 -8.00 11.01
C ASP A 674 4.71 -8.04 12.02
N VAL A 675 3.49 -7.80 11.53
CA VAL A 675 2.26 -7.99 12.30
C VAL A 675 2.16 -9.46 12.77
N PRO A 676 1.98 -9.71 14.08
CA PRO A 676 1.83 -11.08 14.57
C PRO A 676 0.62 -11.81 13.96
N SER A 677 0.68 -13.13 13.93
CA SER A 677 -0.37 -13.96 13.34
C SER A 677 -1.67 -13.90 14.16
N PRO A 678 -2.83 -13.67 13.54
CA PRO A 678 -4.13 -13.76 14.23
C PRO A 678 -4.51 -15.19 14.66
N ILE A 679 -3.74 -16.21 14.28
CA ILE A 679 -3.92 -17.60 14.73
C ILE A 679 -3.45 -17.78 16.18
N ASP A 680 -2.35 -17.11 16.52
CA ASP A 680 -1.71 -17.16 17.84
C ASP A 680 -1.36 -15.73 18.27
N PRO A 681 -2.38 -14.92 18.65
CA PRO A 681 -2.17 -13.52 19.01
C PRO A 681 -1.32 -13.41 20.29
N PRO A 682 -0.49 -12.35 20.43
CA PRO A 682 0.31 -12.13 21.63
C PRO A 682 -0.55 -12.04 22.90
N SER A 683 0.02 -12.44 24.05
CA SER A 683 -0.66 -12.39 25.35
C SER A 683 -0.74 -10.97 25.90
N GLY A 684 -1.82 -10.64 26.61
CA GLY A 684 -2.01 -9.28 27.12
C GLY A 684 -2.19 -8.28 25.97
N CYS A 685 -1.58 -7.11 26.05
CA CYS A 685 -1.65 -6.11 25.00
C CYS A 685 -1.11 -6.66 23.67
N ARG A 686 -1.97 -6.89 22.67
CA ARG A 686 -1.55 -7.48 21.37
C ARG A 686 -0.41 -6.75 20.68
N PHE A 687 -0.26 -5.45 20.93
CA PHE A 687 0.77 -4.61 20.34
C PHE A 687 2.12 -4.67 21.08
N HIS A 688 2.22 -5.35 22.23
CA HIS A 688 3.42 -5.30 23.07
C HIS A 688 4.70 -5.77 22.36
N THR A 689 4.58 -6.65 21.35
CA THR A 689 5.71 -7.17 20.57
C THR A 689 6.29 -6.16 19.58
N ARG A 690 5.59 -5.04 19.33
CA ARG A 690 6.02 -3.97 18.41
C ARG A 690 5.96 -2.58 19.06
N CYS A 691 5.62 -2.51 20.34
CA CYS A 691 5.38 -1.25 21.03
C CYS A 691 6.70 -0.59 21.46
N PRO A 692 7.07 0.59 20.93
CA PRO A 692 8.26 1.33 21.38
C PRO A 692 8.12 1.81 22.84
N SER A 693 6.88 1.85 23.34
CA SER A 693 6.54 2.28 24.70
C SER A 693 6.17 1.10 25.63
N VAL A 694 6.66 -0.11 25.35
CA VAL A 694 6.45 -1.27 26.23
C VAL A 694 6.96 -0.96 27.64
N ILE A 695 6.18 -1.28 28.67
CA ILE A 695 6.42 -0.76 30.02
C ILE A 695 7.37 -1.71 30.79
N PRO A 696 8.56 -1.25 31.23
CA PRO A 696 9.43 -2.06 32.06
C PRO A 696 8.84 -2.27 33.46
N PRO A 697 9.13 -3.42 34.11
CA PRO A 697 8.82 -3.62 35.53
C PRO A 697 9.33 -2.47 36.41
N ASP A 698 8.53 -2.04 37.40
CA ASP A 698 8.86 -0.93 38.32
C ASP A 698 10.24 -1.06 39.03
N GLU A 699 10.77 -2.27 39.13
CA GLU A 699 12.06 -2.57 39.76
C GLU A 699 13.27 -2.45 38.79
N LEU A 700 13.03 -2.17 37.51
CA LEU A 700 14.05 -1.94 36.48
C LEU A 700 14.23 -0.44 36.26
N ASP A 701 15.49 0.01 36.37
CA ASP A 701 15.91 1.36 35.95
C ASP A 701 16.66 1.19 34.64
N VAL A 702 15.94 1.31 33.52
CA VAL A 702 16.40 1.07 32.16
C VAL A 702 15.72 2.08 31.23
N SER A 703 16.41 2.51 30.17
CA SER A 703 15.78 3.33 29.14
C SER A 703 14.75 2.52 28.34
N GLN A 704 13.91 3.21 27.56
CA GLN A 704 12.99 2.52 26.68
C GLN A 704 13.68 1.81 25.52
N GLU A 705 14.75 2.38 24.98
CA GLU A 705 15.53 1.80 23.88
C GLU A 705 16.17 0.48 24.34
N ALA A 706 16.92 0.50 25.45
CA ALA A 706 17.56 -0.71 25.98
C ALA A 706 16.54 -1.77 26.43
N TYR A 707 15.39 -1.36 26.96
CA TYR A 707 14.34 -2.32 27.32
C TYR A 707 13.68 -2.94 26.09
N ARG A 708 13.50 -2.17 25.00
CA ARG A 708 12.95 -2.68 23.75
C ARG A 708 13.86 -3.73 23.13
N GLU A 709 15.18 -3.51 23.09
CA GLU A 709 16.17 -4.50 22.64
C GLU A 709 16.08 -5.81 23.44
N VAL A 710 15.93 -5.71 24.77
CA VAL A 710 15.73 -6.89 25.62
C VAL A 710 14.46 -7.65 25.26
N MET A 711 13.37 -6.92 24.96
CA MET A 711 12.11 -7.53 24.54
C MET A 711 12.22 -8.20 23.17
N ASP A 712 12.93 -7.59 22.21
CA ASP A 712 13.17 -8.19 20.88
C ASP A 712 14.04 -9.44 20.95
N TYR A 713 15.14 -9.35 21.68
CA TYR A 713 15.98 -10.51 21.95
C TYR A 713 15.15 -11.64 22.57
N ARG A 714 14.34 -11.33 23.60
CA ARG A 714 13.52 -12.31 24.29
C ARG A 714 12.46 -12.94 23.38
N GLN A 715 11.82 -12.16 22.50
CA GLN A 715 10.88 -12.69 21.52
C GLN A 715 11.57 -13.69 20.58
N ARG A 716 12.79 -13.38 20.10
CA ARG A 716 13.58 -14.30 19.27
C ARG A 716 13.96 -15.60 20.01
N VAL A 717 14.21 -15.52 21.32
CA VAL A 717 14.42 -16.72 22.16
C VAL A 717 13.15 -17.56 22.26
N GLU A 718 11.99 -16.92 22.48
CA GLU A 718 10.70 -17.59 22.62
C GLU A 718 10.23 -18.24 21.31
N SER A 719 10.57 -17.67 20.15
CA SER A 719 10.30 -18.24 18.82
C SER A 719 11.38 -19.21 18.31
N GLU A 720 12.40 -19.53 19.12
CA GLU A 720 13.56 -20.36 18.74
C GLU A 720 14.24 -19.90 17.44
N SER A 721 14.24 -18.60 17.20
CA SER A 721 14.51 -18.05 15.87
C SER A 721 15.95 -17.52 15.72
N ILE A 722 16.74 -17.60 16.80
CA ILE A 722 18.17 -17.26 16.78
C ILE A 722 19.00 -18.42 16.19
N SER A 723 19.60 -18.19 15.02
CA SER A 723 20.58 -19.11 14.46
C SER A 723 21.94 -18.98 15.17
N VAL A 724 22.27 -19.96 16.02
CA VAL A 724 23.60 -20.03 16.67
C VAL A 724 24.74 -20.19 15.65
N ALA A 725 24.44 -20.68 14.45
CA ALA A 725 25.41 -20.75 13.36
C ALA A 725 25.72 -19.34 12.81
N ASP A 726 24.71 -18.49 12.66
CA ASP A 726 24.85 -17.15 12.10
C ASP A 726 25.57 -16.24 13.11
N VAL A 727 25.20 -16.32 14.39
CA VAL A 727 25.91 -15.64 15.51
C VAL A 727 27.41 -15.98 15.52
N ARG A 728 27.79 -17.20 15.12
CA ARG A 728 29.20 -17.60 15.00
C ARG A 728 29.87 -17.00 13.78
N ALA A 729 29.18 -16.91 12.65
CA ALA A 729 29.73 -16.41 11.39
C ALA A 729 30.12 -14.92 11.50
N ASP A 730 29.29 -14.11 12.17
CA ASP A 730 29.50 -12.67 12.34
C ASP A 730 30.75 -12.30 13.14
N THR A 731 31.29 -13.24 13.93
CA THR A 731 32.55 -13.00 14.68
C THR A 731 33.79 -12.92 13.81
N GLY A 732 33.69 -13.16 12.49
CA GLY A 732 34.82 -13.16 11.57
C GLY A 732 35.86 -14.26 11.86
N VAL A 733 35.50 -15.28 12.67
CA VAL A 733 36.39 -16.38 13.03
C VAL A 733 36.39 -17.44 11.91
N GLU A 734 36.82 -17.06 10.72
CA GLU A 734 37.43 -18.01 9.80
C GLU A 734 38.96 -17.93 9.90
N ARG A 735 39.54 -19.06 10.34
CA ARG A 735 40.98 -19.38 10.45
C ARG A 735 41.72 -18.90 11.71
N ALA A 736 41.38 -19.49 12.84
CA ALA A 736 42.38 -19.82 13.86
C ALA A 736 42.47 -21.34 14.05
N GLU A 737 43.39 -21.98 13.33
CA GLU A 737 43.87 -23.32 13.67
C GLU A 737 44.45 -23.29 15.09
N THR A 738 43.69 -23.71 16.10
CA THR A 738 44.27 -24.54 17.17
C THR A 738 43.19 -25.40 17.83
N VAL A 739 43.26 -26.70 17.54
CA VAL A 739 42.56 -27.75 18.28
C VAL A 739 42.97 -27.66 19.75
N ALA A 740 42.10 -27.13 20.59
CA ALA A 740 42.10 -27.45 22.02
C ALA A 740 41.35 -28.77 22.17
N ALA A 741 42.07 -29.79 22.65
CA ALA A 741 41.54 -31.10 22.96
C ALA A 741 40.78 -31.04 24.29
N ASP A 742 39.64 -30.37 24.30
CA ASP A 742 38.51 -30.52 25.23
C ASP A 742 37.32 -29.89 24.49
N GLY A 743 36.30 -30.70 24.18
CA GLY A 743 35.20 -30.31 23.28
C GLY A 743 34.22 -29.30 23.88
N GLY A 744 34.65 -28.04 24.00
CA GLY A 744 33.81 -26.90 24.36
C GLY A 744 33.35 -26.13 23.12
N THR A 745 32.04 -26.03 22.96
CA THR A 745 31.32 -25.16 22.03
C THR A 745 31.33 -23.72 22.54
N ASP A 746 32.46 -23.01 22.43
CA ASP A 746 32.48 -21.59 22.82
C ASP A 746 32.04 -20.71 21.63
N VAL A 747 30.76 -20.30 21.65
CA VAL A 747 30.38 -19.03 21.02
C VAL A 747 30.76 -17.94 22.03
N PRO A 748 31.59 -16.95 21.67
CA PRO A 748 31.89 -15.87 22.59
C PRO A 748 30.59 -15.16 22.99
N THR A 749 30.31 -15.02 24.29
CA THR A 749 29.19 -14.20 24.82
C THR A 749 29.14 -12.82 24.17
N ARG A 750 30.30 -12.27 23.82
CA ARG A 750 30.46 -11.00 23.11
C ARG A 750 29.78 -10.96 21.74
N ALA A 751 29.71 -12.07 21.02
CA ALA A 751 29.08 -12.14 19.70
C ALA A 751 27.56 -11.90 19.81
N PHE A 752 26.93 -12.51 20.81
CA PHE A 752 25.52 -12.26 21.09
C PHE A 752 25.28 -10.81 21.50
N TRP A 753 26.14 -10.22 22.34
CA TRP A 753 26.02 -8.81 22.69
C TRP A 753 26.13 -7.91 21.46
N GLU A 754 27.18 -8.08 20.64
CA GLU A 754 27.40 -7.27 19.43
C GLU A 754 26.29 -7.43 18.37
N GLN A 755 25.59 -8.56 18.36
CA GLN A 755 24.52 -8.83 17.40
C GLN A 755 23.13 -8.34 17.85
N PHE A 756 22.84 -8.37 19.16
CA PHE A 756 21.47 -8.17 19.66
C PHE A 756 21.27 -6.90 20.49
N PHE A 757 22.34 -6.20 20.89
CA PHE A 757 22.26 -5.09 21.81
C PHE A 757 23.23 -3.96 21.43
N GLU A 758 22.70 -2.77 21.19
CA GLU A 758 23.49 -1.56 21.00
C GLU A 758 23.58 -0.74 22.30
N HIS A 759 22.54 -0.83 23.15
CA HIS A 759 22.40 -0.06 24.39
C HIS A 759 22.72 -0.91 25.63
N ASP A 760 23.67 -1.85 25.51
CA ASP A 760 24.02 -2.77 26.59
C ASP A 760 24.55 -2.04 27.83
N ASP A 761 25.14 -0.86 27.67
CA ASP A 761 25.72 -0.04 28.74
C ASP A 761 24.68 0.54 29.71
N GLU A 762 23.41 0.60 29.29
CA GLU A 762 22.29 1.12 30.08
C GLU A 762 21.62 0.06 30.98
N LEU A 763 21.95 -1.23 30.78
CA LEU A 763 21.45 -2.30 31.62
C LEU A 763 22.17 -2.35 32.97
N ASP A 764 21.47 -2.78 34.03
CA ASP A 764 22.11 -3.04 35.32
C ASP A 764 22.92 -4.36 35.31
N GLU A 765 23.85 -4.54 36.27
CA GLU A 765 24.71 -5.73 36.35
C GLU A 765 23.92 -7.05 36.49
N ARG A 766 22.76 -7.02 37.16
CA ARG A 766 21.89 -8.18 37.33
C ARG A 766 21.17 -8.51 36.03
N SER A 767 20.70 -7.52 35.30
CA SER A 767 20.05 -7.67 33.99
C SER A 767 21.01 -8.25 32.97
N ARG A 768 22.25 -7.73 32.87
CA ARG A 768 23.29 -8.32 32.02
C ARG A 768 23.57 -9.78 32.39
N SER A 769 23.70 -10.09 33.68
CA SER A 769 23.93 -11.47 34.13
C SER A 769 22.77 -12.43 33.79
N VAL A 770 21.53 -11.95 33.69
CA VAL A 770 20.38 -12.77 33.28
C VAL A 770 20.43 -13.04 31.78
N ILE A 771 20.78 -12.04 30.97
CA ILE A 771 20.94 -12.17 29.52
C ILE A 771 22.14 -13.07 29.16
N GLU A 772 23.24 -12.98 29.90
CA GLU A 772 24.37 -13.89 29.70
C GLU A 772 24.01 -15.35 30.04
N ASP A 773 23.20 -15.59 31.07
CA ASP A 773 22.68 -16.94 31.38
C ASP A 773 21.78 -17.47 30.26
N SER A 774 20.99 -16.62 29.59
CA SER A 774 20.19 -17.04 28.44
C SER A 774 21.05 -17.39 27.23
N PHE A 775 22.15 -16.66 26.97
CA PHE A 775 23.10 -17.05 25.91
C PHE A 775 23.69 -18.44 26.15
N GLU A 776 24.13 -18.73 27.38
CA GLU A 776 24.68 -20.05 27.73
C GLU A 776 23.67 -21.18 27.52
N ARG A 777 22.39 -20.92 27.80
CA ARG A 777 21.28 -21.86 27.62
C ARG A 777 20.94 -22.11 26.16
N ILE A 778 20.89 -21.06 25.34
CA ILE A 778 20.66 -21.18 23.89
C ILE A 778 21.77 -22.01 23.24
N VAL A 779 23.04 -21.77 23.61
CA VAL A 779 24.17 -22.57 23.12
C VAL A 779 24.06 -24.04 23.58
N ALA A 780 23.39 -24.29 24.70
CA ALA A 780 23.10 -25.62 25.23
C ALA A 780 21.79 -26.25 24.72
N ASP A 781 21.08 -25.59 23.79
CA ASP A 781 19.78 -26.02 23.24
C ASP A 781 18.65 -26.08 24.31
N ASP A 782 18.76 -25.24 25.35
CA ASP A 782 17.77 -25.08 26.44
C ASP A 782 16.95 -23.79 26.24
N TRP A 783 16.16 -23.74 25.16
CA TRP A 783 15.35 -22.58 24.77
C TRP A 783 14.28 -22.22 25.80
N ASP A 784 13.51 -23.21 26.27
CA ASP A 784 12.52 -23.03 27.33
C ASP A 784 13.14 -22.41 28.58
N GLY A 785 14.30 -22.94 29.02
CA GLY A 785 15.01 -22.43 30.17
C GLY A 785 15.54 -21.01 29.98
N ALA A 786 15.96 -20.64 28.77
CA ALA A 786 16.39 -19.29 28.43
C ALA A 786 15.20 -18.31 28.46
N ALA A 787 14.09 -18.67 27.83
CA ALA A 787 12.87 -17.87 27.80
C ALA A 787 12.29 -17.65 29.21
N ASP A 788 12.19 -18.70 30.02
CA ASP A 788 11.73 -18.61 31.41
C ASP A 788 12.61 -17.67 32.24
N ARG A 789 13.93 -17.75 32.05
CA ARG A 789 14.89 -16.94 32.79
C ARG A 789 14.78 -15.46 32.47
N LEU A 790 14.57 -15.12 31.20
CA LEU A 790 14.34 -13.75 30.75
C LEU A 790 12.99 -13.24 31.27
N ARG A 791 11.93 -14.04 31.16
CA ARG A 791 10.58 -13.68 31.66
C ARG A 791 10.59 -13.37 33.15
N GLU A 792 11.29 -14.15 33.97
CA GLU A 792 11.41 -13.89 35.42
C GLU A 792 11.94 -12.48 35.78
N ARG A 793 12.75 -11.85 34.92
CA ARG A 793 13.36 -10.53 35.18
C ARG A 793 12.65 -9.40 34.44
N PHE A 794 12.21 -9.64 33.21
CA PHE A 794 11.81 -8.64 32.23
C PHE A 794 10.33 -8.76 31.80
N GLU A 795 9.48 -9.51 32.49
CA GLU A 795 8.06 -9.61 32.14
C GLU A 795 7.33 -8.27 32.36
N SER A 796 6.83 -7.68 31.28
CA SER A 796 6.06 -6.44 31.29
C SER A 796 4.66 -6.63 31.85
N VAL A 797 4.03 -5.55 32.35
CA VAL A 797 2.56 -5.53 32.54
C VAL A 797 1.81 -5.74 31.22
N CYS A 798 2.38 -5.25 30.11
CA CYS A 798 1.79 -5.37 28.78
C CYS A 798 1.67 -6.81 28.29
N GLU A 799 2.51 -7.73 28.77
CA GLU A 799 2.44 -9.15 28.40
C GLU A 799 1.45 -9.94 29.26
N ARG A 800 1.20 -9.46 30.49
CA ARG A 800 0.39 -10.16 31.50
C ARG A 800 -1.08 -9.82 31.40
N ASP A 801 -1.38 -8.54 31.24
CA ASP A 801 -2.72 -8.00 31.39
C ASP A 801 -3.22 -7.43 30.06
N GLN A 802 -4.45 -7.78 29.68
CA GLN A 802 -5.12 -7.17 28.53
C GLN A 802 -5.57 -5.75 28.93
N PRO A 803 -5.12 -4.69 28.24
CA PRO A 803 -5.71 -3.37 28.44
C PRO A 803 -7.11 -3.32 27.79
N VAL A 804 -7.98 -2.45 28.29
CA VAL A 804 -9.33 -2.26 27.76
C VAL A 804 -9.61 -0.79 27.46
N LEU A 805 -10.55 -0.52 26.57
CA LEU A 805 -11.04 0.85 26.34
C LEU A 805 -11.69 1.39 27.62
N GLN A 806 -11.29 2.59 28.05
CA GLN A 806 -11.86 3.24 29.23
C GLN A 806 -13.26 3.79 28.93
N ASP A 807 -14.06 4.05 29.98
CA ASP A 807 -15.31 4.81 29.88
C ASP A 807 -15.03 6.33 29.86
N GLU A 808 -14.21 6.79 28.91
CA GLU A 808 -13.85 8.20 28.70
C GLU A 808 -14.25 8.69 27.31
N ALA A 809 -14.13 9.99 27.03
CA ALA A 809 -14.46 10.54 25.70
C ALA A 809 -13.45 10.12 24.61
N HIS A 810 -12.21 9.86 25.01
CA HIS A 810 -11.09 9.44 24.15
C HIS A 810 -10.42 8.22 24.76
N PRO A 811 -11.05 7.03 24.67
CA PRO A 811 -10.51 5.81 25.24
C PRO A 811 -9.36 5.24 24.40
N ALA A 812 -8.37 4.67 25.09
CA ALA A 812 -7.25 3.95 24.50
C ALA A 812 -6.92 2.71 25.33
N ALA A 813 -6.95 1.52 24.73
CA ALA A 813 -6.60 0.26 25.36
C ALA A 813 -5.07 0.15 25.56
N CYS A 814 -4.53 0.94 26.49
CA CYS A 814 -3.10 1.00 26.79
C CYS A 814 -2.83 1.23 28.28
N HIS A 815 -1.89 0.47 28.85
CA HIS A 815 -1.47 0.56 30.26
C HIS A 815 -0.75 1.86 30.64
N LEU A 816 -0.42 2.71 29.67
CA LEU A 816 0.05 4.09 29.93
C LEU A 816 -1.05 4.98 30.54
N TYR A 817 -2.32 4.56 30.40
CA TYR A 817 -3.49 5.25 30.92
C TYR A 817 -4.17 4.43 32.02
N GLU A 818 -4.94 5.11 32.88
CA GLU A 818 -5.63 4.44 33.99
C GLU A 818 -6.60 3.37 33.48
N GLN A 819 -6.33 2.12 33.84
CA GLN A 819 -7.17 0.97 33.46
C GLN A 819 -8.30 0.77 34.51
N PRO A 820 -9.54 0.47 34.09
CA PRO A 820 -10.64 0.25 35.01
C PRO A 820 -10.36 -0.96 35.90
N THR A 821 -10.55 -0.80 37.22
CA THR A 821 -10.21 -1.84 38.22
C THR A 821 -11.17 -3.05 38.25
N ASP A 822 -12.26 -3.03 37.49
CA ASP A 822 -13.34 -4.04 37.56
C ASP A 822 -13.87 -4.47 36.17
N ARG A 823 -13.20 -5.45 35.55
CA ARG A 823 -13.86 -6.51 34.75
C ARG A 823 -13.17 -7.84 35.08
N GLN A 824 -13.64 -8.55 36.11
CA GLN A 824 -13.25 -9.93 36.35
C GLN A 824 -13.94 -10.84 35.33
N HIS A 825 -13.14 -11.41 34.42
CA HIS A 825 -13.33 -12.62 33.61
C HIS A 825 -14.55 -12.74 32.69
#